data_AF-A0A836Q1F8-F1
#
_entry.id   AF-A0A836Q1F8-F1
#
_cell.length_a   1.000
_cell.length_b   1.000
_cell.length_c   1.000
_cell.angle_alpha   90.00
_cell.angle_beta   90.00
_cell.angle_gamma   90.00
#
_symmetry.space_group_name_H-M   'P 1'
#
loop_
_entity.id
_entity.type
_entity.pdbx_description
1 polymer ?
#
loop_
_entity_poly.entity_id
_entity_poly.type
_entity_poly.pdbx_seq_one_letter_code
_entity_poly.pdbx_strand_id
1 'polypeptide(L)'
;MNQQAFSQDNKEDKDLAPGEFVYEFFQPVFTSTFNFEIPATPTQAVTPVPTVPPAMTPSQAVEIHTTESASSQTQSEKWLDRQTTDDSGAVIWYGRWNIRPHRIKYPDRSVAEFEYDESERLVRVLDRDGMEWTRITQPDHRNISTWKSSEGQTCDMSMVVIPDGTYQVISSAGVIQTCTLSGRIVVWTPFTAGFDLKRTLFAIFRSIDKNQDSSLSKEELELAARQIWQESDAIQLISMMQSHFDAICASRRHALCRQGSGITIDDILSFDEATKLEQDSRCAAPLHAVAVVRTLFDELDITGEGAVSMNQVRIAYDKRHERDNVSKAILQTMYEEMRNQFEGKNAAFAAKANYLTRSDLVQYYKDGYKREIRGHIQIAGWGTDECLQASETSTRTLFVDPANAMESIVPQAIQRRENDPALGIFNAVFESLIVQCPHLVVRMISPTVDGRFKVTFPGEANPITVNAPTSSCLAEYLHGSKFGFWMAVIENAYEQYENVRTGTQDLDHLQAVERICRLLNGQSGRWINTTDMPLTELNTFMRNTFKQRRIMIAAGLRNSPRMNGNRFISKSAVCGVTNFDHRGGRVTVSDPLRDNSADNFSDPTHRNADGSTTLSLSAFSAAFDKIYVEDWLATADMLQK
;
A
#
# COMPACT_ATOMS: atom_id res chain seq x y z
N MET A 1 -65.80 -52.89 7.09
CA MET A 1 -66.25 -52.57 8.46
C MET A 1 -65.22 -51.65 9.09
N ASN A 2 -65.67 -50.43 9.43
CA ASN A 2 -65.12 -49.35 10.28
C ASN A 2 -63.65 -48.89 10.04
N GLN A 3 -63.36 -47.69 9.50
CA GLN A 3 -63.60 -46.29 9.94
C GLN A 3 -63.01 -45.89 11.30
N GLN A 4 -62.02 -44.97 11.26
CA GLN A 4 -61.82 -43.75 12.07
C GLN A 4 -60.45 -43.15 11.61
N ALA A 5 -60.31 -42.02 10.92
CA ALA A 5 -60.79 -40.64 11.09
C ALA A 5 -60.14 -39.90 12.28
N PHE A 6 -59.17 -39.02 11.99
CA PHE A 6 -58.95 -37.76 12.70
C PHE A 6 -58.40 -36.71 11.73
N SER A 7 -59.14 -35.62 11.60
CA SER A 7 -58.88 -34.37 10.89
C SER A 7 -59.41 -33.25 11.78
N GLN A 8 -58.65 -32.17 11.92
CA GLN A 8 -59.05 -30.78 12.23
C GLN A 8 -57.74 -29.95 12.29
N ASP A 9 -57.46 -29.05 11.34
CA ASP A 9 -58.01 -27.71 11.08
C ASP A 9 -57.31 -26.57 11.82
N ASN A 10 -56.71 -25.70 11.00
CA ASN A 10 -56.65 -24.23 11.03
C ASN A 10 -56.20 -23.48 12.29
N LYS A 11 -55.12 -22.70 12.11
CA LYS A 11 -55.12 -21.28 12.48
C LYS A 11 -54.10 -20.47 11.66
N GLU A 12 -54.66 -19.52 10.92
CA GLU A 12 -54.01 -18.37 10.29
C GLU A 12 -53.50 -17.37 11.34
N ASP A 13 -52.37 -16.74 11.05
CA ASP A 13 -51.97 -15.37 11.43
C ASP A 13 -50.56 -15.14 10.85
N LYS A 14 -50.11 -13.97 10.38
CA LYS A 14 -50.69 -12.77 9.78
C LYS A 14 -49.50 -11.99 9.23
N ASP A 15 -49.70 -11.29 8.12
CA ASP A 15 -48.70 -10.46 7.46
C ASP A 15 -48.07 -9.40 8.39
N LEU A 16 -46.76 -9.20 8.29
CA LEU A 16 -46.08 -7.99 8.71
C LEU A 16 -45.43 -7.33 7.50
N ALA A 17 -46.02 -6.21 7.09
CA ALA A 17 -45.55 -5.32 6.04
C ALA A 17 -44.23 -4.60 6.43
N PRO A 18 -43.41 -4.19 5.46
CA PRO A 18 -42.21 -3.41 5.69
C PRO A 18 -42.55 -1.95 6.00
N GLY A 19 -41.95 -1.41 7.07
CA GLY A 19 -42.10 -0.03 7.47
C GLY A 19 -41.40 0.93 6.50
N GLU A 20 -42.20 1.78 5.85
CA GLU A 20 -41.77 3.02 5.22
C GLU A 20 -41.30 4.02 6.30
N PHE A 21 -40.14 4.63 6.11
CA PHE A 21 -39.80 5.88 6.77
C PHE A 21 -39.54 6.95 5.70
N VAL A 22 -40.52 7.84 5.59
CA VAL A 22 -40.48 9.12 4.88
C VAL A 22 -39.88 10.16 5.84
N TYR A 23 -38.95 11.00 5.37
CA TYR A 23 -38.79 12.35 5.91
C TYR A 23 -38.48 13.34 4.78
N GLU A 24 -39.40 14.30 4.62
CA GLU A 24 -39.34 15.44 3.73
C GLU A 24 -38.54 16.62 4.32
N PHE A 25 -37.81 17.28 3.43
CA PHE A 25 -37.39 18.69 3.31
C PHE A 25 -37.54 19.72 4.44
N PHE A 26 -36.49 20.56 4.58
CA PHE A 26 -36.60 22.03 4.60
C PHE A 26 -35.52 22.69 3.73
N GLN A 27 -35.91 23.77 3.04
CA GLN A 27 -35.14 24.64 2.13
C GLN A 27 -34.55 25.89 2.86
N PRO A 28 -33.74 26.74 2.18
CA PRO A 28 -32.70 27.58 2.80
C PRO A 28 -33.12 29.03 3.08
N VAL A 29 -32.31 29.72 3.90
CA VAL A 29 -32.34 31.20 4.05
C VAL A 29 -30.92 31.77 3.88
N PHE A 30 -30.91 32.96 3.29
CA PHE A 30 -29.88 33.63 2.49
C PHE A 30 -28.68 34.30 3.22
N THR A 31 -27.67 34.61 2.39
CA THR A 31 -26.80 35.81 2.32
C THR A 31 -25.83 36.15 3.47
N SER A 32 -24.54 36.22 3.14
CA SER A 32 -23.79 37.49 3.20
C SER A 32 -22.50 37.44 2.39
N THR A 33 -22.36 38.42 1.50
CA THR A 33 -21.13 38.98 0.93
C THR A 33 -20.18 39.50 2.02
N PHE A 34 -18.86 39.52 1.79
CA PHE A 34 -18.02 40.74 1.88
C PHE A 34 -16.55 40.48 1.51
N ASN A 35 -15.88 41.61 1.25
CA ASN A 35 -14.76 41.84 0.34
C ASN A 35 -13.35 41.57 0.90
N PHE A 36 -12.44 41.43 -0.08
CA PHE A 36 -10.99 41.56 -0.01
C PHE A 36 -10.48 42.79 0.77
N GLU A 37 -9.37 42.60 1.50
CA GLU A 37 -8.34 43.63 1.67
C GLU A 37 -6.95 42.97 1.85
N ILE A 38 -6.00 43.41 1.04
CA ILE A 38 -4.57 43.05 1.06
C ILE A 38 -3.81 44.20 1.72
N PRO A 39 -2.88 43.92 2.65
CA PRO A 39 -1.64 44.69 2.71
C PRO A 39 -0.42 43.77 2.93
N ALA A 40 0.57 43.82 2.04
CA ALA A 40 1.74 44.71 2.06
C ALA A 40 2.86 44.25 3.02
N THR A 41 3.94 43.76 2.40
CA THR A 41 5.23 43.34 2.95
C THR A 41 6.00 44.51 3.58
N PRO A 42 6.84 44.25 4.59
CA PRO A 42 8.19 44.83 4.55
C PRO A 42 9.33 43.90 5.04
N THR A 43 10.25 43.67 4.12
CA THR A 43 11.72 43.88 4.14
C THR A 43 12.53 43.93 5.46
N GLN A 44 13.49 42.99 5.55
CA GLN A 44 14.90 43.04 6.06
C GLN A 44 15.24 43.40 7.52
N ALA A 45 16.16 42.60 8.11
CA ALA A 45 17.49 43.05 8.59
C ALA A 45 18.39 41.86 9.02
N VAL A 46 19.70 42.10 9.05
CA VAL A 46 20.82 41.14 8.95
C VAL A 46 21.73 41.22 10.20
N THR A 47 22.23 40.05 10.67
CA THR A 47 23.46 39.76 11.52
C THR A 47 23.56 40.32 12.96
N PRO A 48 24.53 39.91 13.84
CA PRO A 48 25.70 39.01 13.67
C PRO A 48 25.98 37.96 14.79
N VAL A 49 27.04 37.18 14.51
CA VAL A 49 27.83 36.16 15.28
C VAL A 49 28.39 36.69 16.62
N PRO A 50 28.63 35.82 17.63
CA PRO A 50 30.02 35.63 18.13
C PRO A 50 30.42 34.20 18.59
N THR A 51 31.66 33.83 18.22
CA THR A 51 32.82 33.35 19.03
C THR A 51 32.80 32.06 19.90
N VAL A 52 33.81 31.21 19.63
CA VAL A 52 34.42 30.05 20.37
C VAL A 52 35.19 30.54 21.64
N PRO A 53 35.87 29.77 22.55
CA PRO A 53 36.23 28.32 22.66
C PRO A 53 36.18 27.78 24.14
N PRO A 54 37.02 26.81 24.69
CA PRO A 54 37.84 25.69 24.17
C PRO A 54 37.75 24.32 24.95
N ALA A 55 38.35 23.26 24.33
CA ALA A 55 39.18 22.14 24.86
C ALA A 55 38.70 21.11 25.93
N MET A 56 38.88 19.78 25.67
CA MET A 56 39.93 18.91 26.25
C MET A 56 39.73 17.37 26.01
N THR A 57 40.81 16.71 25.55
CA THR A 57 41.32 15.32 25.71
C THR A 57 40.45 14.03 25.66
N PRO A 58 40.94 12.95 25.01
CA PRO A 58 40.33 11.62 25.04
C PRO A 58 41.03 10.65 26.02
N SER A 59 40.29 9.67 26.56
CA SER A 59 40.89 8.56 27.30
C SER A 59 40.19 7.21 27.02
N GLN A 60 41.02 6.30 26.52
CA GLN A 60 41.12 4.85 26.78
C GLN A 60 40.00 3.87 26.39
N ALA A 61 40.47 2.89 25.60
CA ALA A 61 39.85 1.64 25.23
C ALA A 61 39.91 0.62 26.37
N VAL A 62 38.90 -0.25 26.44
CA VAL A 62 38.94 -1.52 27.18
C VAL A 62 38.33 -2.60 26.29
N GLU A 63 39.16 -3.57 25.93
CA GLU A 63 38.79 -4.85 25.33
C GLU A 63 38.12 -5.75 26.37
N ILE A 64 37.04 -6.44 26.00
CA ILE A 64 36.54 -7.60 26.74
C ILE A 64 36.33 -8.76 25.76
N HIS A 65 37.07 -9.83 26.00
CA HIS A 65 36.97 -11.14 25.38
C HIS A 65 35.59 -11.78 25.60
N THR A 66 35.07 -12.43 24.56
CA THR A 66 33.95 -13.39 24.68
C THR A 66 34.40 -14.73 24.09
N THR A 67 34.24 -15.80 24.86
CA THR A 67 34.43 -17.19 24.42
C THR A 67 33.19 -18.02 24.72
N GLU A 68 32.69 -18.67 23.66
CA GLU A 68 32.14 -20.03 23.54
C GLU A 68 31.06 -20.51 24.52
N SER A 69 29.84 -20.76 24.04
CA SER A 69 29.35 -21.96 23.30
C SER A 69 28.94 -23.11 24.23
N ALA A 70 27.64 -23.38 24.31
CA ALA A 70 27.10 -24.67 24.72
C ALA A 70 25.81 -24.99 23.93
N SER A 71 25.88 -26.08 23.19
CA SER A 71 24.83 -26.68 22.37
C SER A 71 23.67 -27.23 23.20
N SER A 72 22.42 -26.98 22.78
CA SER A 72 21.23 -27.66 23.29
C SER A 72 20.54 -28.41 22.16
N GLN A 73 20.27 -29.70 22.40
CA GLN A 73 19.43 -30.55 21.56
C GLN A 73 17.96 -30.25 21.87
N THR A 74 17.20 -29.79 20.88
CA THR A 74 15.78 -29.45 21.01
C THR A 74 14.92 -30.66 20.62
N GLN A 75 14.13 -31.15 21.58
CA GLN A 75 13.01 -32.06 21.31
C GLN A 75 11.96 -31.30 20.49
N SER A 76 11.48 -31.89 19.39
CA SER A 76 10.47 -31.23 18.54
C SER A 76 9.13 -31.15 19.24
N GLU A 77 8.78 -29.96 19.69
CA GLU A 77 7.41 -29.62 20.06
C GLU A 77 6.50 -29.85 18.84
N LYS A 78 5.45 -30.66 19.00
CA LYS A 78 4.40 -30.80 17.99
C LYS A 78 3.58 -29.50 17.98
N TRP A 79 3.96 -28.59 17.09
CA TRP A 79 3.23 -27.35 16.82
C TRP A 79 1.81 -27.69 16.31
N LEU A 80 0.79 -27.02 16.86
CA LEU A 80 -0.58 -27.10 16.35
C LEU A 80 -0.71 -26.21 15.12
N ASP A 81 -0.74 -26.83 13.94
CA ASP A 81 -0.98 -26.14 12.66
C ASP A 81 -2.45 -25.69 12.55
N ARG A 82 -2.68 -24.51 11.96
CA ARG A 82 -4.02 -24.07 11.56
C ARG A 82 -4.34 -24.71 10.21
N GLN A 83 -5.55 -25.23 10.05
CA GLN A 83 -6.01 -25.86 8.82
C GLN A 83 -7.24 -25.12 8.26
N THR A 84 -7.30 -24.97 6.94
CA THR A 84 -8.50 -24.53 6.22
C THR A 84 -8.78 -25.47 5.04
N THR A 85 -10.01 -25.48 4.56
CA THR A 85 -10.41 -26.25 3.36
C THR A 85 -11.16 -25.30 2.45
N ASP A 86 -10.74 -25.23 1.19
CA ASP A 86 -11.35 -24.35 0.19
C ASP A 86 -12.53 -25.04 -0.53
N ASP A 87 -13.17 -24.31 -1.44
CA ASP A 87 -14.29 -24.80 -2.24
C ASP A 87 -13.89 -25.88 -3.25
N SER A 88 -12.59 -25.99 -3.60
CA SER A 88 -12.08 -27.08 -4.45
C SER A 88 -11.91 -28.41 -3.68
N GLY A 89 -11.93 -28.35 -2.35
CA GLY A 89 -11.65 -29.48 -1.46
C GLY A 89 -10.17 -29.65 -1.11
N ALA A 90 -9.33 -28.68 -1.50
CA ALA A 90 -7.94 -28.62 -1.09
C ALA A 90 -7.85 -28.26 0.40
N VAL A 91 -6.96 -28.95 1.10
CA VAL A 91 -6.69 -28.70 2.52
C VAL A 91 -5.38 -27.95 2.62
N ILE A 92 -5.42 -26.79 3.27
CA ILE A 92 -4.28 -25.88 3.39
C ILE A 92 -3.89 -25.78 4.87
N TRP A 93 -2.61 -25.97 5.16
CA TRP A 93 -2.05 -25.81 6.50
C TRP A 93 -1.17 -24.57 6.57
N TYR A 94 -1.34 -23.83 7.67
CA TYR A 94 -0.62 -22.61 7.99
C TYR A 94 0.11 -22.75 9.32
N GLY A 95 1.27 -22.09 9.43
CA GLY A 95 1.92 -21.87 10.70
C GLY A 95 1.04 -21.03 11.64
N ARG A 96 1.21 -21.18 12.95
CA ARG A 96 0.37 -20.56 13.99
C ARG A 96 0.12 -19.04 13.80
N TRP A 97 1.10 -18.33 13.25
CA TRP A 97 1.06 -16.90 13.00
C TRP A 97 1.40 -16.50 11.56
N ASN A 98 1.54 -17.49 10.67
CA ASN A 98 1.92 -17.24 9.28
C ASN A 98 0.68 -17.28 8.39
N ILE A 99 0.54 -16.28 7.53
CA ILE A 99 -0.50 -16.27 6.48
C ILE A 99 -0.08 -17.11 5.27
N ARG A 100 1.18 -17.52 5.18
CA ARG A 100 1.71 -18.33 4.10
C ARG A 100 1.54 -19.82 4.42
N PRO A 101 1.05 -20.60 3.46
CA PRO A 101 0.87 -22.03 3.66
C PRO A 101 2.22 -22.74 3.64
N HIS A 102 2.42 -23.69 4.53
CA HIS A 102 3.58 -24.60 4.51
C HIS A 102 3.24 -25.95 3.89
N ARG A 103 1.95 -26.26 3.74
CA ARG A 103 1.48 -27.50 3.12
C ARG A 103 0.11 -27.33 2.49
N ILE A 104 -0.09 -27.99 1.36
CA ILE A 104 -1.36 -28.06 0.65
C ILE A 104 -1.59 -29.50 0.21
N LYS A 105 -2.78 -30.03 0.44
CA LYS A 105 -3.20 -31.34 -0.03
C LYS A 105 -4.38 -31.16 -0.96
N TYR A 106 -4.14 -31.48 -2.22
CA TYR A 106 -5.11 -31.33 -3.29
C TYR A 106 -6.18 -32.45 -3.23
N PRO A 107 -7.33 -32.28 -3.91
CA PRO A 107 -8.40 -33.26 -3.93
C PRO A 107 -8.00 -34.65 -4.47
N ASP A 108 -7.04 -34.67 -5.39
CA ASP A 108 -6.46 -35.89 -5.96
C ASP A 108 -5.43 -36.58 -5.03
N ARG A 109 -5.25 -36.04 -3.82
CA ARG A 109 -4.31 -36.47 -2.77
C ARG A 109 -2.84 -36.14 -2.99
N SER A 110 -2.50 -35.47 -4.09
CA SER A 110 -1.18 -34.88 -4.24
C SER A 110 -0.93 -33.81 -3.17
N VAL A 111 0.33 -33.53 -2.89
CA VAL A 111 0.73 -32.62 -1.80
C VAL A 111 1.78 -31.66 -2.33
N ALA A 112 1.64 -30.37 -2.02
CA ALA A 112 2.72 -29.40 -2.13
C ALA A 112 3.17 -28.97 -0.72
N GLU A 113 4.47 -28.80 -0.52
CA GLU A 113 5.07 -28.34 0.74
C GLU A 113 6.02 -27.17 0.48
N PHE A 114 6.04 -26.22 1.41
CA PHE A 114 6.79 -24.98 1.28
C PHE A 114 7.58 -24.73 2.57
N GLU A 115 8.87 -24.44 2.43
CA GLU A 115 9.69 -23.99 3.55
C GLU A 115 10.24 -22.59 3.28
N TYR A 116 10.33 -21.82 4.37
CA TYR A 116 10.74 -20.43 4.36
C TYR A 116 11.95 -20.25 5.28
N ASP A 117 12.85 -19.33 4.93
CA ASP A 117 13.94 -18.90 5.82
C ASP A 117 13.47 -17.93 6.91
N GLU A 118 14.40 -17.50 7.77
CA GLU A 118 14.17 -16.53 8.85
C GLU A 118 13.69 -15.16 8.35
N SER A 119 13.94 -14.83 7.07
CA SER A 119 13.44 -13.62 6.41
C SER A 119 12.11 -13.85 5.70
N GLU A 120 11.44 -14.96 5.99
CA GLU A 120 10.19 -15.41 5.38
C GLU A 120 10.26 -15.57 3.86
N ARG A 121 11.44 -15.84 3.28
CA ARG A 121 11.58 -16.09 1.85
C ARG A 121 11.57 -17.58 1.57
N LEU A 122 10.92 -17.98 0.47
CA LEU A 122 10.79 -19.38 0.08
C LEU A 122 12.16 -19.99 -0.22
N VAL A 123 12.52 -21.08 0.44
CA VAL A 123 13.82 -21.77 0.28
C VAL A 123 13.68 -23.18 -0.29
N ARG A 124 12.55 -23.83 -0.06
CA ARG A 124 12.28 -25.19 -0.56
C ARG A 124 10.83 -25.30 -0.97
N VAL A 125 10.59 -25.96 -2.09
CA VAL A 125 9.26 -26.32 -2.59
C VAL A 125 9.26 -27.79 -2.94
N LEU A 126 8.36 -28.55 -2.34
CA LEU A 126 7.95 -29.85 -2.87
C LEU A 126 6.70 -29.58 -3.69
N ASP A 127 6.77 -29.74 -5.01
CA ASP A 127 5.61 -29.50 -5.86
C ASP A 127 4.62 -30.67 -5.81
N ARG A 128 3.49 -30.46 -6.49
CA ARG A 128 2.40 -31.43 -6.58
C ARG A 128 2.84 -32.79 -7.15
N ASP A 129 3.79 -32.79 -8.07
CA ASP A 129 4.29 -33.99 -8.74
C ASP A 129 5.37 -34.72 -7.91
N GLY A 130 5.67 -34.18 -6.73
CA GLY A 130 6.70 -34.70 -5.82
C GLY A 130 8.12 -34.27 -6.20
N MET A 131 8.27 -33.31 -7.11
CA MET A 131 9.55 -32.75 -7.47
C MET A 131 9.95 -31.70 -6.44
N GLU A 132 11.13 -31.86 -5.86
CA GLU A 132 11.65 -30.93 -4.87
C GLU A 132 12.58 -29.91 -5.53
N TRP A 133 12.36 -28.64 -5.22
CA TRP A 133 13.17 -27.50 -5.66
C TRP A 133 13.75 -26.80 -4.44
N THR A 134 15.07 -26.62 -4.43
CA THR A 134 15.79 -25.89 -3.37
C THR A 134 16.46 -24.65 -3.95
N ARG A 135 16.29 -23.51 -3.29
CA ARG A 135 16.91 -22.23 -3.67
C ARG A 135 18.41 -22.25 -3.33
N ILE A 136 19.28 -22.02 -4.31
CA ILE A 136 20.75 -22.01 -4.13
C ILE A 136 21.28 -20.59 -3.97
N THR A 137 20.72 -19.62 -4.69
CA THR A 137 21.20 -18.23 -4.68
C THR A 137 20.22 -17.31 -3.97
N GLN A 138 20.72 -16.20 -3.43
CA GLN A 138 19.87 -15.12 -2.93
C GLN A 138 19.12 -14.47 -4.11
N PRO A 139 17.89 -13.97 -3.91
CA PRO A 139 17.15 -13.27 -4.96
C PRO A 139 17.91 -12.03 -5.44
N ASP A 140 17.95 -11.83 -6.76
CA ASP A 140 18.47 -10.61 -7.36
C ASP A 140 17.47 -9.43 -7.26
N HIS A 141 17.77 -8.31 -7.91
CA HIS A 141 16.91 -7.13 -7.96
C HIS A 141 15.56 -7.36 -8.68
N ARG A 142 15.42 -8.46 -9.43
CA ARG A 142 14.18 -8.89 -10.09
C ARG A 142 13.47 -10.00 -9.29
N ASN A 143 13.96 -10.30 -8.09
CA ASN A 143 13.49 -11.39 -7.24
C ASN A 143 13.64 -12.78 -7.90
N ILE A 144 14.60 -12.94 -8.81
CA ILE A 144 14.94 -14.21 -9.46
C ILE A 144 16.04 -14.89 -8.66
N SER A 145 15.91 -16.19 -8.43
CA SER A 145 16.92 -17.04 -7.80
C SER A 145 17.21 -18.26 -8.66
N THR A 146 18.37 -18.86 -8.47
CA THR A 146 18.74 -20.14 -9.06
C THR A 146 18.22 -21.25 -8.15
N TRP A 147 17.33 -22.06 -8.69
CA TRP A 147 16.75 -23.22 -8.01
C TRP A 147 17.35 -24.49 -8.56
N LYS A 148 17.54 -25.48 -7.68
CA LYS A 148 17.99 -26.82 -8.04
C LYS A 148 16.96 -27.85 -7.69
N SER A 149 16.62 -28.69 -8.66
CA SER A 149 15.71 -29.80 -8.46
C SER A 149 16.39 -30.97 -7.74
N SER A 150 15.60 -31.88 -7.18
CA SER A 150 16.09 -33.14 -6.59
C SER A 150 16.86 -34.02 -7.59
N GLU A 151 16.58 -33.89 -8.88
CA GLU A 151 17.31 -34.55 -9.97
C GLU A 151 18.63 -33.85 -10.34
N GLY A 152 18.91 -32.70 -9.73
CA GLY A 152 20.13 -31.92 -9.94
C GLY A 152 20.08 -30.92 -11.09
N GLN A 153 18.92 -30.73 -11.73
CA GLN A 153 18.74 -29.70 -12.75
C GLN A 153 18.69 -28.32 -12.09
N THR A 154 19.26 -27.31 -12.74
CA THR A 154 19.24 -25.92 -12.24
C THR A 154 18.52 -25.01 -13.22
N CYS A 155 17.74 -24.08 -12.69
CA CYS A 155 17.11 -23.04 -13.50
C CYS A 155 16.85 -21.78 -12.68
N ASP A 156 16.85 -20.65 -13.38
CA ASP A 156 16.62 -19.34 -12.80
C ASP A 156 15.13 -19.00 -12.87
N MET A 157 14.52 -18.81 -11.71
CA MET A 157 13.10 -18.50 -11.58
C MET A 157 12.77 -17.75 -10.28
N SER A 158 11.63 -17.07 -10.27
CA SER A 158 10.99 -16.54 -9.08
C SER A 158 9.81 -17.44 -8.70
N MET A 159 9.70 -17.82 -7.43
CA MET A 159 8.56 -18.59 -6.93
C MET A 159 7.83 -17.78 -5.86
N VAL A 160 6.53 -17.58 -6.03
CA VAL A 160 5.67 -16.84 -5.11
C VAL A 160 4.53 -17.72 -4.65
N VAL A 161 4.36 -17.87 -3.34
CA VAL A 161 3.24 -18.61 -2.74
C VAL A 161 2.26 -17.61 -2.17
N ILE A 162 1.02 -17.69 -2.64
CA ILE A 162 -0.08 -16.79 -2.27
C ILE A 162 -0.76 -17.36 -1.00
N PRO A 163 -1.31 -16.52 -0.10
CA PRO A 163 -1.97 -16.98 1.13
C PRO A 163 -3.12 -17.96 0.92
N ASP A 164 -3.76 -17.93 -0.25
CA ASP A 164 -4.80 -18.88 -0.62
C ASP A 164 -4.25 -20.27 -0.94
N GLY A 165 -2.93 -20.44 -1.09
CA GLY A 165 -2.27 -21.70 -1.45
C GLY A 165 -2.02 -21.89 -2.93
N THR A 166 -2.43 -20.96 -3.78
CA THR A 166 -1.89 -20.94 -5.14
C THR A 166 -0.40 -20.54 -5.12
N TYR A 167 0.38 -21.07 -6.04
CA TYR A 167 1.77 -20.63 -6.20
C TYR A 167 2.12 -20.42 -7.66
N GLN A 168 2.96 -19.41 -7.90
CA GLN A 168 3.38 -18.97 -9.21
C GLN A 168 4.88 -19.20 -9.38
N VAL A 169 5.26 -19.74 -10.53
CA VAL A 169 6.64 -19.95 -10.95
C VAL A 169 6.91 -19.08 -12.17
N ILE A 170 7.78 -18.08 -12.02
CA ILE A 170 8.15 -17.15 -13.09
C ILE A 170 9.57 -17.49 -13.53
N SER A 171 9.71 -18.10 -14.70
CA SER A 171 11.03 -18.39 -15.29
C SER A 171 11.75 -17.10 -15.71
N SER A 172 13.08 -17.16 -15.82
CA SER A 172 13.89 -16.06 -16.41
C SER A 172 13.50 -15.71 -17.85
N ALA A 173 12.83 -16.63 -18.56
CA ALA A 173 12.28 -16.41 -19.90
C ALA A 173 10.92 -15.67 -19.88
N GLY A 174 10.39 -15.32 -18.70
CA GLY A 174 9.10 -14.65 -18.53
C GLY A 174 7.88 -15.56 -18.64
N VAL A 175 8.07 -16.89 -18.72
CA VAL A 175 6.98 -17.86 -18.60
C VAL A 175 6.53 -17.91 -17.14
N ILE A 176 5.25 -17.69 -16.90
CA ILE A 176 4.60 -17.78 -15.59
C ILE A 176 3.82 -19.10 -15.56
N GLN A 177 3.98 -19.90 -14.50
CA GLN A 177 3.16 -21.09 -14.28
C GLN A 177 2.45 -20.94 -12.94
N THR A 178 1.14 -20.88 -12.97
CA THR A 178 0.30 -20.79 -11.78
C THR A 178 -0.26 -22.16 -11.45
N CYS A 179 0.11 -22.69 -10.29
CA CYS A 179 -0.46 -23.93 -9.74
C CYS A 179 -1.62 -23.57 -8.81
N THR A 180 -2.83 -23.96 -9.21
CA THR A 180 -4.08 -23.64 -8.51
C THR A 180 -4.44 -24.70 -7.47
N LEU A 181 -5.33 -24.36 -6.52
CA LEU A 181 -5.86 -25.28 -5.50
C LEU A 181 -6.64 -26.48 -6.05
N SER A 182 -7.12 -26.38 -7.29
CA SER A 182 -7.69 -27.53 -8.01
C SER A 182 -6.64 -28.52 -8.52
N GLY A 183 -5.35 -28.21 -8.32
CA GLY A 183 -4.19 -28.91 -8.88
C GLY A 183 -3.85 -28.48 -10.31
N ARG A 184 -4.68 -27.67 -10.98
CA ARG A 184 -4.42 -27.28 -12.37
C ARG A 184 -3.22 -26.35 -12.48
N ILE A 185 -2.40 -26.61 -13.48
CA ILE A 185 -1.29 -25.75 -13.89
C ILE A 185 -1.80 -24.86 -15.03
N VAL A 186 -1.87 -23.55 -14.77
CA VAL A 186 -2.14 -22.55 -15.78
C VAL A 186 -0.79 -21.98 -16.21
N VAL A 187 -0.38 -22.29 -17.44
CA VAL A 187 0.87 -21.77 -17.99
C VAL A 187 0.56 -20.51 -18.77
N TRP A 188 1.14 -19.39 -18.35
CA TRP A 188 1.15 -18.12 -19.04
C TRP A 188 2.50 -17.93 -19.75
N THR A 189 2.48 -18.03 -21.05
CA THR A 189 3.63 -17.70 -21.91
C THR A 189 3.31 -16.38 -22.61
N PRO A 190 4.24 -15.42 -22.69
CA PRO A 190 4.03 -14.26 -23.53
C PRO A 190 3.68 -14.74 -24.95
N PHE A 191 2.60 -14.18 -25.51
CA PHE A 191 2.16 -14.53 -26.85
C PHE A 191 3.31 -14.36 -27.85
N THR A 192 3.50 -15.34 -28.74
CA THR A 192 4.58 -15.30 -29.74
C THR A 192 4.45 -14.06 -30.64
N ALA A 193 5.59 -13.55 -31.12
CA ALA A 193 5.61 -12.43 -32.07
C ALA A 193 4.82 -12.83 -33.34
N GLY A 194 3.63 -12.26 -33.53
CA GLY A 194 2.70 -12.62 -34.60
C GLY A 194 1.37 -13.23 -34.12
N PHE A 195 1.16 -13.39 -32.81
CA PHE A 195 -0.12 -13.82 -32.25
C PHE A 195 -1.24 -12.82 -32.59
N ASP A 196 -2.27 -13.32 -33.29
CA ASP A 196 -3.46 -12.55 -33.63
C ASP A 196 -4.51 -12.73 -32.52
N LEU A 197 -4.38 -11.89 -31.48
CA LEU A 197 -5.27 -11.90 -30.32
C LEU A 197 -6.74 -11.87 -30.73
N LYS A 198 -7.12 -11.01 -31.69
CA LYS A 198 -8.52 -10.88 -32.12
C LYS A 198 -9.00 -12.20 -32.69
N ARG A 199 -8.26 -12.77 -33.66
CA ARG A 199 -8.66 -14.02 -34.30
C ARG A 199 -8.79 -15.18 -33.31
N THR A 200 -7.80 -15.36 -32.43
CA THR A 200 -7.80 -16.43 -31.44
C THR A 200 -8.93 -16.26 -30.42
N LEU A 201 -9.13 -15.02 -29.93
CA LEU A 201 -10.24 -14.68 -29.04
C LEU A 201 -11.60 -14.97 -29.69
N PHE A 202 -11.81 -14.60 -30.96
CA PHE A 202 -13.05 -14.92 -31.69
C PHE A 202 -13.30 -16.43 -31.79
N ALA A 203 -12.26 -17.22 -32.06
CA ALA A 203 -12.38 -18.67 -32.15
C ALA A 203 -12.77 -19.29 -30.79
N ILE A 204 -12.10 -18.87 -29.72
CA ILE A 204 -12.36 -19.34 -28.36
C ILE A 204 -13.75 -18.90 -27.90
N PHE A 205 -14.10 -17.64 -28.06
CA PHE A 205 -15.41 -17.10 -27.69
C PHE A 205 -16.54 -17.94 -28.29
N ARG A 206 -16.50 -18.19 -29.61
CA ARG A 206 -17.50 -19.04 -30.30
C ARG A 206 -17.51 -20.49 -29.81
N SER A 207 -16.37 -21.00 -29.36
CA SER A 207 -16.30 -22.36 -28.84
C SER A 207 -16.86 -22.47 -27.41
N ILE A 208 -16.89 -21.39 -26.65
CA ILE A 208 -17.46 -21.34 -25.29
C ILE A 208 -18.95 -21.02 -25.33
N ASP A 209 -19.36 -20.08 -26.19
CA ASP A 209 -20.74 -19.65 -26.42
C ASP A 209 -21.57 -20.80 -27.06
N LYS A 210 -22.01 -21.75 -26.22
CA LYS A 210 -22.75 -22.94 -26.68
C LYS A 210 -24.20 -22.62 -27.03
N ASN A 211 -24.78 -21.63 -26.36
CA ASN A 211 -26.16 -21.21 -26.56
C ASN A 211 -26.32 -20.26 -27.77
N GLN A 212 -25.20 -19.77 -28.33
CA GLN A 212 -25.12 -18.87 -29.48
C GLN A 212 -25.81 -17.52 -29.25
N ASP A 213 -25.85 -17.05 -28.00
CA ASP A 213 -26.45 -15.76 -27.64
C ASP A 213 -25.49 -14.58 -27.86
N SER A 214 -24.28 -14.84 -28.36
CA SER A 214 -23.22 -13.85 -28.59
C SER A 214 -22.70 -13.17 -27.32
N SER A 215 -22.95 -13.79 -26.16
CA SER A 215 -22.44 -13.41 -24.85
C SER A 215 -21.87 -14.63 -24.13
N LEU A 216 -20.94 -14.41 -23.21
CA LEU A 216 -20.42 -15.45 -22.32
C LEU A 216 -20.91 -15.15 -20.91
N SER A 217 -21.72 -16.04 -20.34
CA SER A 217 -22.02 -16.02 -18.92
C SER A 217 -20.80 -16.39 -18.08
N LYS A 218 -20.83 -16.05 -16.78
CA LYS A 218 -19.77 -16.42 -15.84
C LYS A 218 -19.68 -17.95 -15.73
N GLU A 219 -20.81 -18.61 -15.74
CA GLU A 219 -20.96 -20.07 -15.70
C GLU A 219 -20.36 -20.74 -16.94
N GLU A 220 -20.56 -20.19 -18.14
CA GLU A 220 -19.95 -20.71 -19.38
C GLU A 220 -18.42 -20.60 -19.35
N LEU A 221 -17.89 -19.49 -18.84
CA LEU A 221 -16.45 -19.32 -18.65
C LEU A 221 -15.89 -20.29 -17.60
N GLU A 222 -16.58 -20.50 -16.48
CA GLU A 222 -16.18 -21.47 -15.47
C GLU A 222 -16.21 -22.91 -16.00
N LEU A 223 -17.22 -23.26 -16.81
CA LEU A 223 -17.30 -24.55 -17.48
C LEU A 223 -16.19 -24.71 -18.52
N ALA A 224 -15.89 -23.68 -19.30
CA ALA A 224 -14.80 -23.68 -20.26
C ALA A 224 -13.44 -23.82 -19.57
N ALA A 225 -13.22 -23.11 -18.47
CA ALA A 225 -12.01 -23.25 -17.64
C ALA A 225 -11.86 -24.68 -17.09
N ARG A 226 -12.96 -25.44 -16.98
CA ARG A 226 -12.95 -26.85 -16.58
C ARG A 226 -12.71 -27.86 -17.70
N GLN A 227 -12.84 -27.45 -18.95
CA GLN A 227 -12.59 -28.33 -20.09
C GLN A 227 -11.10 -28.48 -20.38
N ILE A 228 -10.72 -29.59 -21.01
CA ILE A 228 -9.35 -29.83 -21.47
C ILE A 228 -9.19 -29.15 -22.83
N TRP A 229 -8.38 -28.09 -22.87
CA TRP A 229 -8.00 -27.42 -24.11
C TRP A 229 -6.61 -27.91 -24.54
N GLN A 230 -6.44 -28.20 -25.83
CA GLN A 230 -5.15 -28.64 -26.36
C GLN A 230 -4.20 -27.47 -26.63
N GLU A 231 -4.75 -26.28 -26.87
CA GLU A 231 -3.98 -25.07 -27.19
C GLU A 231 -3.72 -24.27 -25.92
N SER A 232 -2.45 -24.01 -25.61
CA SER A 232 -2.04 -23.20 -24.45
C SER A 232 -2.67 -21.80 -24.46
N ASP A 233 -2.75 -21.20 -25.64
CA ASP A 233 -3.29 -19.86 -25.83
C ASP A 233 -4.78 -19.79 -25.49
N ALA A 234 -5.51 -20.89 -25.70
CA ALA A 234 -6.92 -20.98 -25.33
C ALA A 234 -7.11 -21.00 -23.81
N ILE A 235 -6.29 -21.77 -23.10
CA ILE A 235 -6.32 -21.83 -21.63
C ILE A 235 -6.01 -20.44 -21.05
N GLN A 236 -5.00 -19.75 -21.59
CA GLN A 236 -4.63 -18.40 -21.16
C GLN A 236 -5.78 -17.43 -21.37
N LEU A 237 -6.33 -17.34 -22.59
CA LEU A 237 -7.42 -16.42 -22.89
C LEU A 237 -8.69 -16.70 -22.07
N ILE A 238 -9.00 -17.96 -21.80
CA ILE A 238 -10.15 -18.33 -20.94
C ILE A 238 -9.92 -17.87 -19.51
N SER A 239 -8.74 -18.15 -18.96
CA SER A 239 -8.38 -17.72 -17.60
C SER A 239 -8.43 -16.20 -17.49
N MET A 240 -7.93 -15.50 -18.50
CA MET A 240 -7.96 -14.04 -18.58
C MET A 240 -9.39 -13.48 -18.64
N MET A 241 -10.26 -14.04 -19.48
CA MET A 241 -11.67 -13.64 -19.56
C MET A 241 -12.40 -13.88 -18.24
N GLN A 242 -12.10 -15.00 -17.56
CA GLN A 242 -12.69 -15.35 -16.27
C GLN A 242 -12.25 -14.38 -15.17
N SER A 243 -10.95 -14.10 -15.08
CA SER A 243 -10.36 -13.18 -14.10
C SER A 243 -10.88 -11.75 -14.25
N HIS A 244 -10.96 -11.28 -15.49
CA HIS A 244 -11.41 -9.92 -15.79
C HIS A 244 -12.93 -9.79 -15.99
N PHE A 245 -13.72 -10.85 -15.79
CA PHE A 245 -15.15 -10.86 -16.11
C PHE A 245 -15.91 -9.68 -15.47
N ASP A 246 -15.74 -9.50 -14.16
CA ASP A 246 -16.44 -8.47 -13.40
C ASP A 246 -15.94 -7.05 -13.78
N ALA A 247 -14.65 -6.91 -14.07
CA ALA A 247 -14.07 -5.65 -14.55
C ALA A 247 -14.57 -5.28 -15.96
N ILE A 248 -14.66 -6.25 -16.87
CA ILE A 248 -15.22 -6.07 -18.21
C ILE A 248 -16.70 -5.65 -18.09
N CYS A 249 -17.48 -6.33 -17.24
CA CYS A 249 -18.87 -5.97 -16.98
C CYS A 249 -19.01 -4.54 -16.43
N ALA A 250 -18.15 -4.15 -15.48
CA ALA A 250 -18.13 -2.82 -14.88
C ALA A 250 -17.69 -1.72 -15.86
N SER A 251 -16.83 -2.04 -16.82
CA SER A 251 -16.31 -1.09 -17.81
C SER A 251 -17.35 -0.64 -18.85
N ARG A 252 -18.51 -1.32 -18.93
CA ARG A 252 -19.58 -0.97 -19.86
C ARG A 252 -20.11 0.43 -19.59
N ARG A 253 -20.19 1.25 -20.66
CA ARG A 253 -20.83 2.58 -20.65
C ARG A 253 -22.29 2.59 -20.17
N HIS A 254 -22.95 1.42 -20.11
CA HIS A 254 -24.32 1.24 -19.64
C HIS A 254 -24.45 0.12 -18.58
N ALA A 255 -23.47 -0.03 -17.69
CA ALA A 255 -23.43 -1.09 -16.67
C ALA A 255 -24.74 -1.22 -15.85
N LEU A 256 -25.45 -0.11 -15.61
CA LEU A 256 -26.71 -0.08 -14.86
C LEU A 256 -27.89 -0.79 -15.54
N CYS A 257 -27.87 -1.01 -16.86
CA CYS A 257 -29.01 -1.55 -17.62
C CYS A 257 -28.80 -3.00 -18.10
N ARG A 258 -27.65 -3.63 -17.81
CA ARG A 258 -27.25 -4.93 -18.39
C ARG A 258 -26.67 -5.93 -17.39
N GLN A 259 -26.95 -5.75 -16.09
CA GLN A 259 -26.63 -6.78 -15.09
C GLN A 259 -27.34 -8.09 -15.48
N GLY A 260 -26.56 -9.15 -15.73
CA GLY A 260 -27.06 -10.49 -16.07
C GLY A 260 -26.94 -10.94 -17.53
N SER A 261 -26.41 -10.11 -18.45
CA SER A 261 -26.35 -10.44 -19.90
C SER A 261 -25.01 -11.00 -20.40
N GLY A 262 -24.19 -11.62 -19.54
CA GLY A 262 -22.86 -12.15 -19.91
C GLY A 262 -21.87 -11.07 -20.40
N ILE A 263 -20.74 -11.47 -20.99
CA ILE A 263 -19.75 -10.62 -21.69
C ILE A 263 -19.73 -10.86 -23.19
N THR A 264 -19.82 -9.79 -23.99
CA THR A 264 -19.72 -9.89 -25.46
C THR A 264 -18.28 -9.70 -25.91
N ILE A 265 -17.93 -10.14 -27.12
CA ILE A 265 -16.59 -9.94 -27.67
C ILE A 265 -16.21 -8.46 -27.82
N ASP A 266 -17.19 -7.59 -28.11
CA ASP A 266 -16.96 -6.15 -28.20
C ASP A 266 -16.66 -5.54 -26.82
N ASP A 267 -17.24 -6.06 -25.74
CA ASP A 267 -16.89 -5.64 -24.38
C ASP A 267 -15.44 -5.99 -24.06
N ILE A 268 -15.01 -7.20 -24.42
CA ILE A 268 -13.65 -7.70 -24.21
C ILE A 268 -12.65 -6.82 -24.99
N LEU A 269 -12.90 -6.56 -26.28
CA LEU A 269 -12.03 -5.71 -27.10
C LEU A 269 -12.03 -4.25 -26.66
N SER A 270 -13.18 -3.72 -26.21
CA SER A 270 -13.25 -2.36 -25.67
C SER A 270 -12.49 -2.21 -24.36
N PHE A 271 -12.57 -3.22 -23.50
CA PHE A 271 -11.77 -3.29 -22.28
C PHE A 271 -10.27 -3.36 -22.61
N ASP A 272 -9.88 -4.02 -23.70
CA ASP A 272 -8.47 -4.16 -24.14
C ASP A 272 -7.90 -2.82 -24.56
N GLU A 273 -8.66 -2.11 -25.39
CA GLU A 273 -8.29 -0.79 -25.86
C GLU A 273 -8.25 0.22 -24.70
N ALA A 274 -9.19 0.14 -23.76
CA ALA A 274 -9.21 1.01 -22.58
C ALA A 274 -8.02 0.75 -21.64
N THR A 275 -7.73 -0.51 -21.33
CA THR A 275 -6.57 -0.90 -20.50
C THR A 275 -5.25 -0.55 -21.18
N LYS A 276 -5.11 -0.77 -22.49
CA LYS A 276 -3.93 -0.31 -23.25
C LYS A 276 -3.74 1.19 -23.19
N LEU A 277 -4.82 1.96 -23.31
CA LEU A 277 -4.75 3.42 -23.24
C LEU A 277 -4.40 3.90 -21.83
N GLU A 278 -4.97 3.27 -20.81
CA GLU A 278 -4.61 3.54 -19.41
C GLU A 278 -3.15 3.19 -19.15
N GLN A 279 -2.69 2.01 -19.58
CA GLN A 279 -1.30 1.58 -19.46
C GLN A 279 -0.36 2.52 -20.19
N ASP A 280 -0.71 2.96 -21.40
CA ASP A 280 0.06 3.95 -22.15
C ASP A 280 0.11 5.31 -21.43
N SER A 281 -0.96 5.70 -20.73
CA SER A 281 -0.98 6.90 -19.90
C SER A 281 -0.13 6.76 -18.64
N ARG A 282 -0.10 5.57 -18.01
CA ARG A 282 0.77 5.25 -16.86
C ARG A 282 2.24 5.19 -17.26
N CYS A 283 2.54 4.78 -18.49
CA CYS A 283 3.89 4.79 -19.04
C CYS A 283 4.35 6.19 -19.51
N ALA A 284 3.51 7.22 -19.40
CA ALA A 284 3.89 8.56 -19.76
C ALA A 284 4.86 9.13 -18.72
N ALA A 285 5.96 9.73 -19.19
CA ALA A 285 6.93 10.36 -18.30
C ALA A 285 6.27 11.49 -17.48
N PRO A 286 6.50 11.54 -16.14
CA PRO A 286 5.95 12.59 -15.29
C PRO A 286 6.32 14.00 -15.78
N LEU A 287 5.39 14.95 -15.67
CA LEU A 287 5.61 16.32 -16.13
C LEU A 287 6.82 17.01 -15.46
N HIS A 288 7.05 16.73 -14.19
CA HIS A 288 8.20 17.28 -13.45
C HIS A 288 9.53 16.71 -13.99
N ALA A 289 9.59 15.41 -14.30
CA ALA A 289 10.78 14.79 -14.87
C ALA A 289 11.06 15.35 -16.28
N VAL A 290 10.01 15.55 -17.08
CA VAL A 290 10.11 16.24 -18.38
C VAL A 290 10.61 17.68 -18.23
N ALA A 291 10.20 18.39 -17.17
CA ALA A 291 10.71 19.73 -16.88
C ALA A 291 12.20 19.71 -16.50
N VAL A 292 12.65 18.75 -15.68
CA VAL A 292 14.06 18.56 -15.34
C VAL A 292 14.89 18.24 -16.59
N VAL A 293 14.39 17.40 -17.50
CA VAL A 293 15.06 17.13 -18.79
C VAL A 293 15.25 18.41 -19.60
N ARG A 294 14.26 19.31 -19.60
CA ARG A 294 14.38 20.61 -20.29
C ARG A 294 15.44 21.50 -19.63
N THR A 295 15.47 21.56 -18.30
CA THR A 295 16.51 22.31 -17.57
C THR A 295 17.90 21.72 -17.84
N LEU A 296 18.03 20.40 -17.82
CA LEU A 296 19.27 19.71 -18.17
C LEU A 296 19.70 20.00 -19.61
N PHE A 297 18.77 20.03 -20.56
CA PHE A 297 19.08 20.44 -21.93
C PHE A 297 19.72 21.82 -21.98
N ASP A 298 19.12 22.79 -21.27
CA ASP A 298 19.57 24.18 -21.28
C ASP A 298 20.95 24.35 -20.64
N GLU A 299 21.28 23.51 -19.66
CA GLU A 299 22.62 23.44 -19.07
C GLU A 299 23.64 22.75 -20.00
N LEU A 300 23.19 21.79 -20.81
CA LEU A 300 24.05 21.03 -21.73
C LEU A 300 24.34 21.79 -23.02
N ASP A 301 23.41 22.64 -23.48
CA ASP A 301 23.53 23.49 -24.67
C ASP A 301 24.42 24.72 -24.40
N ILE A 302 25.67 24.44 -24.04
CA ILE A 302 26.68 25.47 -23.71
C ILE A 302 26.94 26.41 -24.89
N THR A 303 26.76 25.93 -26.13
CA THR A 303 26.98 26.71 -27.35
C THR A 303 25.80 27.62 -27.70
N GLY A 304 24.62 27.39 -27.11
CA GLY A 304 23.39 28.12 -27.42
C GLY A 304 22.90 27.88 -28.84
N GLU A 305 23.29 26.77 -29.46
CA GLU A 305 22.95 26.42 -30.84
C GLU A 305 21.57 25.74 -30.94
N GLY A 306 20.91 25.51 -29.80
CA GLY A 306 19.64 24.79 -29.73
C GLY A 306 19.81 23.28 -29.91
N ALA A 307 21.05 22.78 -29.76
CA ALA A 307 21.37 21.36 -29.91
C ALA A 307 22.47 20.89 -28.96
N VAL A 308 22.33 19.65 -28.49
CA VAL A 308 23.29 19.00 -27.59
C VAL A 308 23.94 17.81 -28.30
N SER A 309 25.27 17.75 -28.26
CA SER A 309 26.07 16.64 -28.77
C SER A 309 26.18 15.49 -27.76
N MET A 310 26.39 14.27 -28.26
CA MET A 310 26.64 13.09 -27.40
C MET A 310 27.83 13.30 -26.44
N ASN A 311 28.85 14.08 -26.83
CA ASN A 311 29.98 14.37 -25.95
C ASN A 311 29.59 15.28 -24.78
N GLN A 312 28.71 16.27 -24.98
CA GLN A 312 28.16 17.09 -23.89
C GLN A 312 27.36 16.23 -22.91
N VAL A 313 26.49 15.34 -23.40
CA VAL A 313 25.73 14.42 -22.55
C VAL A 313 26.67 13.49 -21.77
N ARG A 314 27.70 12.95 -22.41
CA ARG A 314 28.70 12.08 -21.74
C ARG A 314 29.44 12.81 -20.61
N ILE A 315 29.91 14.04 -20.86
CA ILE A 315 30.61 14.84 -19.85
C ILE A 315 29.71 15.09 -18.63
N ALA A 316 28.43 15.41 -18.85
CA ALA A 316 27.49 15.59 -17.76
C ALA A 316 27.15 14.28 -17.04
N TYR A 317 27.03 13.18 -17.78
CA TYR A 317 26.86 11.85 -17.21
C TYR A 317 28.04 11.47 -16.31
N ASP A 318 29.28 11.73 -16.69
CA ASP A 318 30.46 11.45 -15.86
C ASP A 318 30.44 12.27 -14.55
N LYS A 319 29.93 13.51 -14.61
CA LYS A 319 29.75 14.40 -13.45
C LYS A 319 28.44 14.20 -12.67
N ARG A 320 27.61 13.22 -13.04
CA ARG A 320 26.26 13.04 -12.44
C ARG A 320 26.25 12.81 -10.93
N HIS A 321 27.37 12.40 -10.35
CA HIS A 321 27.51 12.16 -8.92
C HIS A 321 27.45 13.44 -8.07
N GLU A 322 27.64 14.61 -8.69
CA GLU A 322 27.54 15.93 -8.05
C GLU A 322 26.09 16.48 -8.06
N ARG A 323 25.15 15.76 -8.69
CA ARG A 323 23.76 16.19 -8.89
C ARG A 323 22.81 15.46 -7.96
N ASP A 324 21.58 15.97 -7.86
CA ASP A 324 20.49 15.30 -7.17
C ASP A 324 20.14 13.95 -7.85
N ASN A 325 19.47 13.08 -7.11
CA ASN A 325 19.15 11.72 -7.56
C ASN A 325 18.29 11.69 -8.83
N VAL A 326 17.39 12.66 -9.02
CA VAL A 326 16.48 12.72 -10.17
C VAL A 326 17.27 13.09 -11.43
N SER A 327 18.09 14.14 -11.36
CA SER A 327 18.98 14.54 -12.45
C SER A 327 19.95 13.42 -12.83
N LYS A 328 20.48 12.69 -11.84
CA LYS A 328 21.37 11.55 -12.06
C LYS A 328 20.71 10.42 -12.84
N ALA A 329 19.49 10.02 -12.44
CA ALA A 329 18.72 8.99 -13.14
C ALA A 329 18.39 9.42 -14.57
N ILE A 330 17.93 10.66 -14.76
CA ILE A 330 17.62 11.21 -16.08
C ILE A 330 18.84 11.19 -17.00
N LEU A 331 20.01 11.67 -16.53
CA LEU A 331 21.24 11.65 -17.31
C LEU A 331 21.68 10.21 -17.67
N GLN A 332 21.44 9.25 -16.77
CA GLN A 332 21.71 7.85 -17.04
C GLN A 332 20.82 7.28 -18.14
N THR A 333 19.50 7.42 -18.01
CA THR A 333 18.55 6.98 -19.04
C THR A 333 18.85 7.64 -20.39
N MET A 334 19.14 8.94 -20.40
CA MET A 334 19.49 9.67 -21.62
C MET A 334 20.78 9.14 -22.26
N TYR A 335 21.84 8.95 -21.48
CA TYR A 335 23.13 8.47 -21.99
C TYR A 335 23.01 7.04 -22.55
N GLU A 336 22.35 6.15 -21.82
CA GLU A 336 22.13 4.76 -22.25
C GLU A 336 21.30 4.68 -23.52
N GLU A 337 20.24 5.48 -23.64
CA GLU A 337 19.42 5.50 -24.86
C GLU A 337 20.19 6.04 -26.07
N MET A 338 20.92 7.14 -25.90
CA MET A 338 21.76 7.69 -26.96
C MET A 338 22.86 6.71 -27.37
N ARG A 339 23.47 6.00 -26.39
CA ARG A 339 24.48 4.98 -26.66
C ARG A 339 23.89 3.80 -27.43
N ASN A 340 22.76 3.26 -26.99
CA ASN A 340 22.09 2.12 -27.63
C ASN A 340 21.70 2.43 -29.08
N GLN A 341 21.28 3.67 -29.38
CA GLN A 341 20.95 4.10 -30.74
C GLN A 341 22.20 4.33 -31.61
N PHE A 342 23.29 4.81 -31.02
CA PHE A 342 24.56 5.02 -31.72
C PHE A 342 25.28 3.70 -32.03
N GLU A 343 25.20 2.73 -31.11
CA GLU A 343 25.76 1.39 -31.25
C GLU A 343 24.83 0.45 -32.05
N GLY A 344 23.52 0.68 -31.99
CA GLY A 344 22.54 0.01 -32.84
C GLY A 344 22.74 0.41 -34.30
N LYS A 345 22.68 -0.56 -35.23
CA LYS A 345 22.95 -0.38 -36.68
C LYS A 345 21.95 0.53 -37.43
N ASN A 346 21.35 1.55 -36.79
CA ASN A 346 20.50 2.54 -37.43
C ASN A 346 21.34 3.64 -38.08
N ALA A 347 21.88 3.35 -39.28
CA ALA A 347 22.73 4.26 -40.05
C ALA A 347 22.08 5.63 -40.37
N ALA A 348 20.75 5.69 -40.47
CA ALA A 348 20.01 6.94 -40.67
C ALA A 348 20.05 7.88 -39.46
N PHE A 349 20.39 7.36 -38.28
CA PHE A 349 20.34 8.05 -37.00
C PHE A 349 21.71 8.55 -36.55
N ALA A 350 22.78 7.83 -36.88
CA ALA A 350 24.16 8.27 -36.64
C ALA A 350 24.46 9.65 -37.25
N ALA A 351 23.77 10.03 -38.34
CA ALA A 351 23.87 11.36 -38.96
C ALA A 351 23.19 12.47 -38.14
N LYS A 352 22.15 12.17 -37.36
CA LYS A 352 21.45 13.11 -36.46
C LYS A 352 22.00 13.10 -35.03
N ALA A 353 22.63 12.01 -34.60
CA ALA A 353 23.17 11.84 -33.25
C ALA A 353 24.27 12.84 -32.86
N ASN A 354 24.82 13.58 -33.83
CA ASN A 354 25.79 14.64 -33.55
C ASN A 354 25.15 15.88 -32.90
N TYR A 355 23.85 16.11 -33.11
CA TYR A 355 23.14 17.29 -32.62
C TYR A 355 21.67 16.93 -32.31
N LEU A 356 21.35 16.77 -31.02
CA LEU A 356 19.97 16.57 -30.58
C LEU A 356 19.32 17.90 -30.23
N THR A 357 18.17 18.20 -30.81
CA THR A 357 17.39 19.38 -30.39
C THR A 357 16.71 19.14 -29.05
N ARG A 358 16.21 20.21 -28.41
CA ARG A 358 15.45 20.12 -27.15
C ARG A 358 14.25 19.18 -27.27
N SER A 359 13.57 19.20 -28.41
CA SER A 359 12.42 18.33 -28.68
C SER A 359 12.84 16.87 -28.78
N ASP A 360 13.96 16.59 -29.47
CA ASP A 360 14.47 15.24 -29.62
C ASP A 360 14.86 14.66 -28.26
N LEU A 361 15.59 15.42 -27.44
CA LEU A 361 16.02 14.98 -26.11
C LEU A 361 14.85 14.62 -25.19
N VAL A 362 13.82 15.47 -25.15
CA VAL A 362 12.60 15.22 -24.38
C VAL A 362 11.88 13.98 -24.89
N GLN A 363 11.82 13.78 -26.20
CA GLN A 363 11.18 12.62 -26.78
C GLN A 363 11.95 11.33 -26.46
N TYR A 364 13.29 11.34 -26.52
CA TYR A 364 14.08 10.18 -26.12
C TYR A 364 13.92 9.83 -24.65
N TYR A 365 13.90 10.83 -23.77
CA TYR A 365 13.63 10.55 -22.37
C TYR A 365 12.25 9.92 -22.19
N LYS A 366 11.21 10.46 -22.85
CA LYS A 366 9.87 9.87 -22.82
C LYS A 366 9.84 8.44 -23.34
N ASP A 367 10.53 8.16 -24.43
CA ASP A 367 10.56 6.83 -25.05
C ASP A 367 11.39 5.84 -24.22
N GLY A 368 12.50 6.29 -23.63
CA GLY A 368 13.34 5.52 -22.71
C GLY A 368 12.60 5.20 -21.42
N TYR A 369 11.99 6.20 -20.79
CA TYR A 369 11.11 6.02 -19.63
C TYR A 369 9.95 5.08 -19.96
N LYS A 370 9.25 5.30 -21.09
CA LYS A 370 8.17 4.43 -21.55
C LYS A 370 8.66 3.01 -21.78
N ARG A 371 9.88 2.79 -22.30
CA ARG A 371 10.44 1.45 -22.51
C ARG A 371 10.86 0.79 -21.20
N GLU A 372 11.47 1.52 -20.29
CA GLU A 372 11.88 1.04 -18.98
C GLU A 372 10.64 0.63 -18.17
N ILE A 373 9.67 1.55 -18.06
CA ILE A 373 8.39 1.30 -17.43
C ILE A 373 7.64 0.18 -18.16
N ARG A 374 7.58 0.16 -19.49
CA ARG A 374 7.04 -1.01 -20.22
C ARG A 374 7.84 -2.29 -20.02
N GLY A 375 9.13 -2.23 -19.69
CA GLY A 375 9.95 -3.39 -19.35
C GLY A 375 9.59 -3.94 -17.97
N HIS A 376 9.29 -3.03 -17.03
CA HIS A 376 8.79 -3.36 -15.70
C HIS A 376 7.33 -3.84 -15.76
N ILE A 377 6.56 -3.27 -16.69
CA ILE A 377 5.17 -3.63 -16.99
C ILE A 377 5.12 -4.73 -18.08
N GLN A 378 6.22 -5.23 -18.64
CA GLN A 378 6.18 -6.17 -19.80
C GLN A 378 5.68 -7.56 -19.40
N ILE A 379 5.54 -7.76 -18.10
CA ILE A 379 4.83 -8.88 -17.52
C ILE A 379 3.30 -8.67 -17.75
N ALA A 380 2.78 -7.44 -17.78
CA ALA A 380 1.36 -7.06 -17.88
C ALA A 380 0.85 -6.82 -19.31
N GLY A 381 0.74 -7.90 -20.07
CA GLY A 381 -0.43 -8.07 -20.91
C GLY A 381 -1.64 -8.51 -20.05
N TRP A 382 -2.84 -8.49 -20.61
CA TRP A 382 -4.05 -9.01 -19.96
C TRP A 382 -3.75 -10.31 -19.21
N GLY A 383 -3.77 -10.34 -17.88
CA GLY A 383 -3.41 -11.52 -17.10
C GLY A 383 -2.21 -11.40 -16.15
N THR A 384 -1.46 -10.29 -16.13
CA THR A 384 -0.58 -10.02 -14.96
C THR A 384 -0.94 -8.78 -14.18
N ASP A 385 -2.07 -8.18 -14.53
CA ASP A 385 -2.87 -7.53 -13.52
C ASP A 385 -3.13 -8.48 -12.35
N GLU A 386 -3.04 -9.81 -12.47
CA GLU A 386 -3.14 -10.74 -11.32
C GLU A 386 -1.95 -10.71 -10.34
N CYS A 387 -0.73 -10.45 -10.80
CA CYS A 387 0.42 -10.34 -9.89
C CYS A 387 0.45 -8.95 -9.20
N LEU A 388 -0.13 -7.93 -9.85
CA LEU A 388 -0.50 -6.67 -9.21
C LEU A 388 -1.80 -6.81 -8.41
N GLN A 389 -2.76 -7.67 -8.77
CA GLN A 389 -4.02 -7.94 -8.08
C GLN A 389 -3.86 -8.92 -6.91
N ALA A 390 -2.75 -9.64 -6.78
CA ALA A 390 -2.38 -10.17 -5.47
C ALA A 390 -2.11 -9.03 -4.47
N SER A 391 -1.82 -7.81 -4.95
CA SER A 391 -1.85 -6.56 -4.18
C SER A 391 -3.09 -5.66 -4.41
N GLU A 392 -3.85 -5.85 -5.52
CA GLU A 392 -5.09 -5.13 -5.90
C GLU A 392 -6.40 -5.95 -5.75
N THR A 393 -6.38 -7.15 -5.15
CA THR A 393 -7.55 -7.79 -4.48
C THR A 393 -7.95 -7.01 -3.24
N SER A 394 -7.44 -5.78 -3.16
CA SER A 394 -8.27 -4.62 -2.92
C SER A 394 -9.71 -4.74 -3.31
N THR A 395 -10.48 -5.24 -2.34
CA THR A 395 -11.74 -4.64 -1.96
C THR A 395 -11.59 -3.11 -2.10
N ARG A 396 -12.04 -2.58 -3.25
CA ARG A 396 -12.32 -1.15 -3.47
C ARG A 396 -13.55 -0.77 -2.66
N THR A 397 -13.51 -1.12 -1.39
CA THR A 397 -14.49 -0.79 -0.40
C THR A 397 -13.82 0.14 0.59
N LEU A 398 -14.61 1.08 1.11
CA LEU A 398 -14.12 2.06 2.07
C LEU A 398 -13.50 1.36 3.30
N PHE A 399 -14.14 0.28 3.74
CA PHE A 399 -13.69 -0.66 4.77
C PHE A 399 -13.70 -2.07 4.18
N VAL A 400 -12.80 -2.96 4.62
CA VAL A 400 -12.72 -4.35 4.11
C VAL A 400 -14.06 -5.05 4.19
N ASP A 401 -14.68 -4.97 5.37
CA ASP A 401 -16.05 -5.41 5.60
C ASP A 401 -16.91 -4.18 5.94
N PRO A 402 -17.79 -3.72 5.03
CA PRO A 402 -18.71 -2.62 5.30
C PRO A 402 -19.68 -2.91 6.46
N ALA A 403 -20.02 -4.17 6.72
CA ALA A 403 -20.87 -4.56 7.86
C ALA A 403 -20.12 -4.48 9.19
N ASN A 404 -18.79 -4.57 9.15
CA ASN A 404 -17.91 -4.50 10.31
C ASN A 404 -16.71 -3.56 10.07
N ALA A 405 -17.03 -2.29 9.76
CA ALA A 405 -16.04 -1.26 9.47
C ALA A 405 -14.96 -1.10 10.57
N MET A 406 -15.31 -1.43 11.82
CA MET A 406 -14.43 -1.33 12.98
C MET A 406 -13.20 -2.24 12.89
N GLU A 407 -13.32 -3.42 12.28
CA GLU A 407 -12.17 -4.34 12.11
C GLU A 407 -11.15 -3.80 11.10
N SER A 408 -11.58 -2.89 10.23
CA SER A 408 -10.71 -2.22 9.26
C SER A 408 -9.93 -1.04 9.87
N ILE A 409 -10.36 -0.51 11.02
CA ILE A 409 -9.79 0.70 11.61
C ILE A 409 -8.79 0.31 12.70
N VAL A 410 -7.57 0.01 12.28
CA VAL A 410 -6.48 -0.40 13.16
C VAL A 410 -5.20 0.39 12.87
N PRO A 411 -4.29 0.57 13.85
CA PRO A 411 -3.04 1.32 13.64
C PRO A 411 -2.21 0.84 12.45
N GLN A 412 -2.26 -0.45 12.15
CA GLN A 412 -1.54 -1.06 11.03
C GLN A 412 -2.02 -0.56 9.66
N ALA A 413 -3.23 0.03 9.58
CA ALA A 413 -3.76 0.64 8.36
C ALA A 413 -3.12 1.99 8.02
N ILE A 414 -2.50 2.65 8.99
CA ILE A 414 -1.80 3.92 8.77
C ILE A 414 -0.40 3.61 8.26
N GLN A 415 -0.21 3.84 6.97
CA GLN A 415 1.08 3.76 6.31
C GLN A 415 1.39 5.08 5.63
N ARG A 416 2.59 5.59 5.89
CA ARG A 416 2.99 6.88 5.34
C ARG A 416 3.40 6.77 3.87
N ARG A 417 3.03 7.80 3.12
CA ARG A 417 3.77 8.21 1.92
C ARG A 417 5.13 8.74 2.37
N GLU A 418 6.20 8.26 1.74
CA GLU A 418 7.59 8.39 2.22
C GLU A 418 8.12 9.84 2.34
N ASN A 419 7.35 10.87 1.94
CA ASN A 419 7.89 12.23 1.70
C ASN A 419 7.10 13.43 2.28
N ASP A 420 6.07 13.25 3.13
CA ASP A 420 5.34 14.40 3.71
C ASP A 420 5.54 14.56 5.23
N PRO A 421 6.40 15.49 5.67
CA PRO A 421 6.61 15.76 7.10
C PRO A 421 5.41 16.42 7.79
N ALA A 422 4.51 17.11 7.06
CA ALA A 422 3.33 17.77 7.62
C ALA A 422 2.23 16.76 8.00
N LEU A 423 2.03 15.73 7.17
CA LEU A 423 1.18 14.58 7.51
C LEU A 423 1.74 13.76 8.69
N GLY A 424 3.02 13.97 9.02
CA GLY A 424 3.67 13.17 10.03
C GLY A 424 3.10 13.33 11.43
N ILE A 425 2.77 14.56 11.83
CA ILE A 425 2.12 14.86 13.11
C ILE A 425 0.66 14.39 13.06
N PHE A 426 -0.01 14.59 11.93
CA PHE A 426 -1.38 14.13 11.73
C PHE A 426 -1.49 12.62 11.98
N ASN A 427 -0.62 11.82 11.38
CA ASN A 427 -0.63 10.37 11.53
C ASN A 427 -0.34 9.92 12.98
N ALA A 428 0.55 10.58 13.71
CA ALA A 428 0.76 10.29 15.15
C ALA A 428 -0.52 10.54 15.97
N VAL A 429 -1.21 11.66 15.72
CA VAL A 429 -2.46 11.96 16.43
C VAL A 429 -3.55 10.98 16.05
N PHE A 430 -3.67 10.70 14.76
CA PHE A 430 -4.68 9.81 14.23
C PHE A 430 -4.49 8.36 14.71
N GLU A 431 -3.25 7.87 14.84
CA GLU A 431 -2.93 6.57 15.43
C GLU A 431 -3.43 6.43 16.88
N SER A 432 -3.27 7.48 17.70
CA SER A 432 -3.81 7.46 19.06
C SER A 432 -5.34 7.52 19.04
N LEU A 433 -5.95 8.31 18.14
CA LEU A 433 -7.39 8.38 17.97
C LEU A 433 -8.02 7.03 17.66
N ILE A 434 -7.47 6.28 16.69
CA ILE A 434 -8.08 5.01 16.27
C ILE A 434 -7.97 3.91 17.31
N VAL A 435 -6.96 3.94 18.18
CA VAL A 435 -6.89 3.01 19.31
C VAL A 435 -7.98 3.30 20.33
N GLN A 436 -8.18 4.58 20.66
CA GLN A 436 -9.09 4.97 21.74
C GLN A 436 -10.55 5.04 21.29
N CYS A 437 -10.76 5.61 20.09
CA CYS A 437 -12.04 6.02 19.56
C CYS A 437 -12.21 5.69 18.06
N PRO A 438 -12.04 4.41 17.63
CA PRO A 438 -12.12 4.06 16.20
C PRO A 438 -13.48 4.36 15.56
N HIS A 439 -14.55 4.37 16.37
CA HIS A 439 -15.91 4.68 15.94
C HIS A 439 -16.07 6.12 15.41
N LEU A 440 -15.17 7.04 15.80
CA LEU A 440 -15.18 8.40 15.25
C LEU A 440 -14.84 8.38 13.76
N VAL A 441 -13.92 7.52 13.31
CA VAL A 441 -13.55 7.42 11.89
C VAL A 441 -14.72 7.00 11.02
N VAL A 442 -15.52 6.02 11.48
CA VAL A 442 -16.74 5.60 10.77
C VAL A 442 -17.73 6.75 10.65
N ARG A 443 -17.88 7.57 11.70
CA ARG A 443 -18.75 8.75 11.70
C ARG A 443 -18.21 9.90 10.84
N MET A 444 -16.90 10.02 10.70
CA MET A 444 -16.26 11.06 9.90
C MET A 444 -16.57 10.90 8.42
N ILE A 445 -16.68 9.66 7.91
CA ILE A 445 -16.76 9.40 6.46
C ILE A 445 -18.18 9.01 6.05
N SER A 446 -18.77 9.76 5.12
CA SER A 446 -20.05 9.44 4.50
C SER A 446 -19.92 9.33 2.97
N PRO A 447 -20.31 8.22 2.34
CA PRO A 447 -20.34 8.14 0.89
C PRO A 447 -21.42 9.07 0.33
N THR A 448 -21.20 9.58 -0.87
CA THR A 448 -22.16 10.41 -1.60
C THR A 448 -22.64 9.69 -2.87
N VAL A 449 -23.78 10.10 -3.41
CA VAL A 449 -24.44 9.42 -4.56
C VAL A 449 -23.57 9.44 -5.82
N ASP A 450 -22.70 10.43 -5.98
CA ASP A 450 -21.81 10.58 -7.14
C ASP A 450 -20.48 9.80 -7.00
N GLY A 451 -20.34 8.96 -5.96
CA GLY A 451 -19.16 8.15 -5.70
C GLY A 451 -18.01 8.90 -5.00
N ARG A 452 -18.21 10.15 -4.58
CA ARG A 452 -17.27 10.88 -3.71
C ARG A 452 -17.52 10.59 -2.23
N PHE A 453 -16.63 11.08 -1.38
CA PHE A 453 -16.75 10.95 0.07
C PHE A 453 -16.84 12.32 0.73
N LYS A 454 -17.81 12.45 1.64
CA LYS A 454 -17.96 13.61 2.51
C LYS A 454 -17.33 13.28 3.86
N VAL A 455 -16.31 14.04 4.25
CA VAL A 455 -15.60 13.88 5.51
C VAL A 455 -15.95 15.03 6.45
N THR A 456 -16.50 14.71 7.62
CA THR A 456 -16.82 15.69 8.68
C THR A 456 -15.91 15.47 9.87
N PHE A 457 -14.88 16.31 9.99
CA PHE A 457 -14.05 16.34 11.19
C PHE A 457 -14.85 16.90 12.38
N PRO A 458 -14.87 16.26 13.56
CA PRO A 458 -15.68 16.71 14.70
C PRO A 458 -15.44 18.16 15.16
N GLY A 459 -14.23 18.67 14.97
CA GLY A 459 -13.88 20.06 15.27
C GLY A 459 -14.15 21.07 14.15
N GLU A 460 -14.70 20.63 13.02
CA GLU A 460 -15.00 21.48 11.86
C GLU A 460 -16.49 21.36 11.47
N ALA A 461 -17.16 22.49 11.37
CA ALA A 461 -18.58 22.51 11.01
C ALA A 461 -18.79 22.19 9.52
N ASN A 462 -17.84 22.59 8.68
CA ASN A 462 -17.95 22.43 7.24
C ASN A 462 -17.35 21.10 6.77
N PRO A 463 -18.17 20.19 6.23
CA PRO A 463 -17.68 18.93 5.70
C PRO A 463 -16.85 19.14 4.44
N ILE A 464 -15.82 18.32 4.27
CA ILE A 464 -14.92 18.35 3.11
C ILE A 464 -15.30 17.22 2.18
N THR A 465 -15.46 17.53 0.89
CA THR A 465 -15.81 16.51 -0.10
C THR A 465 -14.58 16.15 -0.92
N VAL A 466 -14.17 14.88 -0.86
CA VAL A 466 -13.02 14.36 -1.59
C VAL A 466 -13.43 13.31 -2.60
N ASN A 467 -12.66 13.21 -3.68
CA ASN A 467 -12.86 12.15 -4.66
C ASN A 467 -12.47 10.80 -4.06
N ALA A 468 -13.06 9.73 -4.59
CA ALA A 468 -12.58 8.38 -4.32
C ALA A 468 -11.08 8.27 -4.70
N PRO A 469 -10.25 7.59 -3.91
CA PRO A 469 -8.85 7.36 -4.24
C PRO A 469 -8.71 6.70 -5.63
N THR A 470 -7.83 7.22 -6.48
CA THR A 470 -7.48 6.58 -7.75
C THR A 470 -6.66 5.32 -7.49
N SER A 471 -6.57 4.41 -8.47
CA SER A 471 -5.70 3.23 -8.35
C SER A 471 -4.24 3.61 -8.07
N SER A 472 -3.75 4.72 -8.66
CA SER A 472 -2.41 5.24 -8.38
C SER A 472 -2.25 5.71 -6.93
N CYS A 473 -3.28 6.39 -6.39
CA CYS A 473 -3.32 6.82 -5.00
C CYS A 473 -3.29 5.62 -4.05
N LEU A 474 -4.04 4.55 -4.36
CA LEU A 474 -4.07 3.31 -3.60
C LEU A 474 -2.77 2.51 -3.69
N ALA A 475 -2.12 2.51 -4.86
CA ALA A 475 -0.83 1.84 -5.06
C ALA A 475 0.31 2.45 -4.21
N GLU A 476 0.19 3.74 -3.86
CA GLU A 476 1.13 4.39 -2.93
C GLU A 476 0.95 3.93 -1.46
N TYR A 477 -0.20 3.34 -1.10
CA TYR A 477 -0.38 2.70 0.21
C TYR A 477 0.12 1.25 0.11
N LEU A 478 1.32 0.98 0.65
CA LEU A 478 2.06 -0.29 0.62
C LEU A 478 1.26 -1.55 1.05
N HIS A 479 0.10 -1.39 1.69
CA HIS A 479 -0.78 -2.47 2.13
C HIS A 479 -2.12 -2.47 1.41
N GLY A 480 -2.16 -1.98 0.17
CA GLY A 480 -3.22 -2.17 -0.82
C GLY A 480 -4.37 -2.96 -0.24
N SER A 481 -5.35 -2.25 0.33
CA SER A 481 -6.65 -2.74 0.85
C SER A 481 -6.79 -3.70 2.00
N LYS A 482 -5.73 -4.19 2.64
CA LYS A 482 -5.90 -5.12 3.78
C LYS A 482 -6.83 -4.55 4.87
N PHE A 483 -7.00 -3.23 4.89
CA PHE A 483 -7.83 -2.48 5.82
C PHE A 483 -8.84 -1.55 5.11
N GLY A 484 -9.11 -1.74 3.81
CA GLY A 484 -9.89 -0.81 2.98
C GLY A 484 -9.11 0.46 2.63
N PHE A 485 -9.78 1.46 2.05
CA PHE A 485 -9.15 2.73 1.64
C PHE A 485 -9.54 3.95 2.48
N TRP A 486 -10.24 3.76 3.60
CA TRP A 486 -10.71 4.84 4.45
C TRP A 486 -9.61 5.83 4.88
N MET A 487 -8.38 5.36 5.11
CA MET A 487 -7.28 6.24 5.50
C MET A 487 -6.91 7.22 4.38
N ALA A 488 -6.90 6.76 3.13
CA ALA A 488 -6.64 7.62 1.97
C ALA A 488 -7.71 8.71 1.81
N VAL A 489 -8.97 8.39 2.12
CA VAL A 489 -10.07 9.37 2.12
C VAL A 489 -9.86 10.43 3.21
N ILE A 490 -9.46 10.01 4.41
CA ILE A 490 -9.19 10.91 5.54
C ILE A 490 -7.97 11.81 5.28
N GLU A 491 -6.86 11.25 4.79
CA GLU A 491 -5.64 12.01 4.47
C GLU A 491 -5.93 13.06 3.39
N ASN A 492 -6.59 12.68 2.29
CA ASN A 492 -6.99 13.61 1.24
C ASN A 492 -7.90 14.74 1.78
N ALA A 493 -8.82 14.42 2.70
CA ALA A 493 -9.70 15.42 3.30
C ALA A 493 -8.94 16.38 4.22
N TYR A 494 -7.97 15.85 4.97
CA TYR A 494 -7.10 16.67 5.82
C TYR A 494 -6.16 17.56 5.00
N GLU A 495 -5.58 17.06 3.91
CA GLU A 495 -4.79 17.87 2.98
C GLU A 495 -5.61 19.02 2.39
N GLN A 496 -6.85 18.76 1.97
CA GLN A 496 -7.75 19.81 1.49
C GLN A 496 -8.12 20.81 2.58
N TYR A 497 -8.36 20.34 3.81
CA TYR A 497 -8.59 21.21 4.98
C TYR A 497 -7.42 22.18 5.19
N GLU A 498 -6.19 21.65 5.19
CA GLU A 498 -4.97 22.44 5.40
C GLU A 498 -4.70 23.40 4.23
N ASN A 499 -4.97 22.98 2.99
CA ASN A 499 -4.79 23.81 1.80
C ASN A 499 -5.71 25.03 1.76
N VAL A 500 -6.96 24.92 2.24
CA VAL A 500 -7.88 26.06 2.36
C VAL A 500 -7.38 27.06 3.41
N ARG A 501 -6.61 26.57 4.38
CA ARG A 501 -6.11 27.32 5.54
C ARG A 501 -4.72 27.91 5.29
N THR A 502 -4.50 28.48 4.09
CA THR A 502 -3.26 29.16 3.70
C THR A 502 -2.85 30.20 4.75
N GLY A 503 -1.77 29.95 5.50
CA GLY A 503 -1.23 30.90 6.48
C GLY A 503 -0.55 30.30 7.73
N THR A 504 -0.64 29.00 7.97
CA THR A 504 -0.10 28.36 9.19
C THR A 504 1.26 27.66 9.00
N GLN A 505 2.10 28.13 8.08
CA GLN A 505 3.32 27.39 7.67
C GLN A 505 4.43 27.27 8.74
N ASP A 506 4.28 27.86 9.93
CA ASP A 506 5.28 27.76 11.01
C ASP A 506 4.67 27.46 12.39
N LEU A 507 3.63 26.61 12.45
CA LEU A 507 3.18 26.12 13.76
C LEU A 507 4.27 25.23 14.37
N ASP A 508 4.63 25.54 15.61
CA ASP A 508 5.42 24.61 16.42
C ASP A 508 4.68 23.27 16.53
N HIS A 509 5.42 22.16 16.56
CA HIS A 509 4.86 20.81 16.58
C HIS A 509 3.86 20.59 17.72
N LEU A 510 4.04 21.24 18.87
CA LEU A 510 3.08 21.18 19.98
C LEU A 510 1.73 21.85 19.61
N GLN A 511 1.77 23.02 18.98
CA GLN A 511 0.56 23.71 18.51
C GLN A 511 -0.12 22.94 17.37
N ALA A 512 0.67 22.29 16.50
CA ALA A 512 0.13 21.41 15.48
C ALA A 512 -0.64 20.23 16.10
N VAL A 513 -0.08 19.58 17.14
CA VAL A 513 -0.77 18.52 17.90
C VAL A 513 -2.08 19.02 18.50
N GLU A 514 -2.07 20.14 19.22
CA GLU A 514 -3.29 20.71 19.83
C GLU A 514 -4.39 20.97 18.80
N ARG A 515 -3.99 21.54 17.65
CA ARG A 515 -4.90 21.86 16.55
C ARG A 515 -5.47 20.59 15.91
N ILE A 516 -4.62 19.60 15.62
CA ILE A 516 -5.05 18.35 14.99
C ILE A 516 -5.95 17.56 15.94
N CYS A 517 -5.61 17.49 17.23
CA CYS A 517 -6.47 16.88 18.24
C CYS A 517 -7.84 17.56 18.23
N ARG A 518 -7.89 18.90 18.34
CA ARG A 518 -9.15 19.66 18.32
C ARG A 518 -9.96 19.43 17.05
N LEU A 519 -9.30 19.36 15.89
CA LEU A 519 -9.96 19.06 14.61
C LEU A 519 -10.61 17.67 14.66
N LEU A 520 -9.88 16.66 15.15
CA LEU A 520 -10.30 15.26 15.08
C LEU A 520 -11.31 14.85 16.16
N ASN A 521 -11.36 15.53 17.30
CA ASN A 521 -12.25 15.19 18.42
C ASN A 521 -13.21 16.31 18.85
N GLY A 522 -13.04 17.53 18.34
CA GLY A 522 -13.84 18.71 18.71
C GLY A 522 -13.56 19.27 20.11
N GLN A 523 -12.56 18.75 20.82
CA GLN A 523 -12.23 19.09 22.20
C GLN A 523 -10.91 19.85 22.29
N SER A 524 -10.79 20.72 23.30
CA SER A 524 -9.50 21.25 23.73
C SER A 524 -8.72 20.20 24.51
N GLY A 525 -7.47 20.50 24.85
CA GLY A 525 -6.68 19.68 25.74
C GLY A 525 -5.51 20.45 26.28
N ARG A 526 -4.68 19.76 27.05
CA ARG A 526 -3.57 20.36 27.78
C ARG A 526 -2.33 19.49 27.73
N TRP A 527 -1.18 20.14 27.80
CA TRP A 527 0.11 19.49 27.99
C TRP A 527 0.39 19.24 29.47
N ILE A 528 0.96 18.08 29.76
CA ILE A 528 1.42 17.68 31.08
C ILE A 528 2.89 17.33 30.95
N ASN A 529 3.74 17.95 31.77
CA ASN A 529 5.15 17.62 31.82
C ASN A 529 5.33 16.26 32.51
N THR A 530 5.97 15.31 31.83
CA THR A 530 6.24 13.98 32.38
C THR A 530 7.37 14.03 33.40
N THR A 531 8.34 14.90 33.19
CA THR A 531 9.54 15.05 34.03
C THR A 531 9.25 15.59 35.42
N ASP A 532 8.16 16.34 35.55
CA ASP A 532 7.77 17.00 36.80
C ASP A 532 6.87 16.09 37.66
N MET A 533 6.45 14.94 37.12
CA MET A 533 5.49 14.03 37.75
C MET A 533 6.19 12.78 38.27
N PRO A 534 6.04 12.41 39.57
CA PRO A 534 6.54 11.14 40.08
C PRO A 534 6.00 9.95 39.26
N LEU A 535 6.83 8.93 39.01
CA LEU A 535 6.45 7.79 38.15
C LEU A 535 5.16 7.08 38.60
N THR A 536 4.88 7.03 39.91
CA THR A 536 3.64 6.45 40.45
C THR A 536 2.40 7.29 40.10
N GLU A 537 2.54 8.61 40.11
CA GLU A 537 1.49 9.55 39.70
C GLU A 537 1.29 9.50 38.19
N LEU A 538 2.37 9.47 37.41
CA LEU A 538 2.32 9.32 35.95
C LEU A 538 1.64 8.01 35.54
N ASN A 539 1.97 6.90 36.23
CA ASN A 539 1.33 5.60 36.00
C ASN A 539 -0.18 5.68 36.24
N THR A 540 -0.59 6.34 37.33
CA THR A 540 -1.99 6.52 37.71
C THR A 540 -2.72 7.43 36.73
N PHE A 541 -2.08 8.51 36.32
CA PHE A 541 -2.60 9.46 35.33
C PHE A 541 -2.85 8.76 33.99
N MET A 542 -1.84 8.12 33.40
CA MET A 542 -1.97 7.44 32.11
C MET A 542 -3.01 6.32 32.17
N ARG A 543 -3.08 5.57 33.28
CA ARG A 543 -4.09 4.52 33.49
C ARG A 543 -5.50 5.10 33.42
N ASN A 544 -5.74 6.21 34.12
CA ASN A 544 -7.05 6.84 34.17
C ASN A 544 -7.43 7.42 32.79
N THR A 545 -6.48 8.04 32.10
CA THR A 545 -6.68 8.60 30.76
C THR A 545 -7.00 7.51 29.72
N PHE A 546 -6.25 6.40 29.71
CA PHE A 546 -6.56 5.23 28.86
C PHE A 546 -7.92 4.62 29.19
N LYS A 547 -8.25 4.49 30.47
CA LYS A 547 -9.57 3.96 30.90
C LYS A 547 -10.73 4.85 30.42
N GLN A 548 -10.49 6.15 30.29
CA GLN A 548 -11.44 7.13 29.75
C GLN A 548 -11.46 7.17 28.22
N ARG A 549 -10.64 6.38 27.53
CA ARG A 549 -10.51 6.39 26.06
C ARG A 549 -10.19 7.77 25.50
N ARG A 550 -9.31 8.51 26.17
CA ARG A 550 -8.84 9.84 25.73
C ARG A 550 -7.59 9.69 24.88
N ILE A 551 -7.49 10.50 23.82
CA ILE A 551 -6.28 10.60 23.00
C ILE A 551 -5.11 11.06 23.87
N MET A 552 -3.95 10.43 23.66
CA MET A 552 -2.71 10.80 24.32
C MET A 552 -1.55 10.83 23.34
N ILE A 553 -0.89 11.98 23.27
CA ILE A 553 0.21 12.22 22.34
C ILE A 553 1.46 12.56 23.14
N ALA A 554 2.52 11.78 22.95
CA ALA A 554 3.80 12.02 23.58
C ALA A 554 4.63 12.95 22.70
N ALA A 555 5.21 14.00 23.28
CA ALA A 555 6.10 14.92 22.58
C ALA A 555 7.44 15.01 23.29
N GLY A 556 8.50 15.12 22.48
CA GLY A 556 9.88 15.31 22.92
C GLY A 556 10.45 16.63 22.40
N LEU A 557 11.32 17.30 23.16
CA LEU A 557 12.04 18.50 22.72
C LEU A 557 12.65 18.37 21.31
N ARG A 558 12.40 19.37 20.45
CA ARG A 558 12.99 19.49 19.10
C ARG A 558 14.50 19.66 19.25
N ASN A 559 15.30 18.86 18.53
CA ASN A 559 16.77 18.88 18.53
C ASN A 559 17.49 18.48 19.84
N SER A 560 16.79 17.91 20.83
CA SER A 560 17.48 17.26 21.95
C SER A 560 18.02 15.90 21.50
N PRO A 561 19.29 15.53 21.76
CA PRO A 561 19.78 14.19 21.49
C PRO A 561 18.94 13.18 22.29
N ARG A 562 18.02 12.51 21.60
CA ARG A 562 16.93 11.75 22.26
C ARG A 562 17.36 10.45 22.94
N MET A 563 18.61 10.06 22.72
CA MET A 563 19.62 9.79 23.76
C MET A 563 20.96 9.53 23.06
N ASN A 564 22.08 9.60 23.78
CA ASN A 564 23.39 9.15 23.32
C ASN A 564 23.94 8.06 24.31
N GLY A 565 23.14 7.04 24.65
CA GLY A 565 23.46 5.81 25.42
C GLY A 565 22.53 4.63 25.04
N ASN A 566 21.98 3.83 25.97
CA ASN A 566 20.93 2.85 25.63
C ASN A 566 19.63 3.61 25.30
N ARG A 567 19.32 3.68 24.00
CA ARG A 567 18.90 4.88 23.26
C ARG A 567 17.54 4.72 22.58
N PHE A 568 16.68 5.74 22.65
CA PHE A 568 15.49 5.90 21.81
C PHE A 568 15.68 7.12 20.89
N ILE A 569 15.64 6.96 19.56
CA ILE A 569 15.76 8.08 18.61
C ILE A 569 14.59 8.04 17.62
N SER A 570 13.38 8.29 18.12
CA SER A 570 12.31 8.70 17.22
C SER A 570 12.75 9.97 16.48
N LYS A 571 12.85 9.88 15.14
CA LYS A 571 13.05 11.02 14.24
C LYS A 571 11.86 11.98 14.31
N SER A 572 10.68 11.51 14.73
CA SER A 572 9.50 12.36 14.92
C SER A 572 9.49 12.99 16.31
N ALA A 573 9.21 14.29 16.41
CA ALA A 573 9.06 14.97 17.70
C ALA A 573 7.79 14.60 18.47
N VAL A 574 6.93 13.80 17.86
CA VAL A 574 5.57 13.53 18.30
C VAL A 574 5.23 12.08 17.97
N CYS A 575 4.82 11.31 18.98
CA CYS A 575 4.36 9.93 18.83
C CYS A 575 2.95 9.77 19.41
N GLY A 576 2.11 8.97 18.76
CA GLY A 576 0.83 8.56 19.35
C GLY A 576 1.04 7.52 20.44
N VAL A 577 0.40 7.66 21.60
CA VAL A 577 0.40 6.61 22.62
C VAL A 577 -0.72 5.63 22.29
N THR A 578 -0.35 4.38 21.98
CA THR A 578 -1.24 3.35 21.42
C THR A 578 -1.54 2.20 22.39
N ASN A 579 -0.76 2.03 23.46
CA ASN A 579 -1.10 1.09 24.52
C ASN A 579 -0.47 1.48 25.86
N PHE A 580 -1.07 1.02 26.95
CA PHE A 580 -0.53 1.19 28.29
C PHE A 580 -0.85 0.01 29.21
N ASP A 581 0.18 -0.76 29.54
CA ASP A 581 0.14 -1.78 30.58
C ASP A 581 0.53 -1.15 31.93
N HIS A 582 -0.48 -0.70 32.67
CA HIS A 582 -0.32 -0.11 34.00
C HIS A 582 0.22 -1.08 35.07
N ARG A 583 0.16 -2.41 34.84
CA ARG A 583 0.68 -3.40 35.79
C ARG A 583 2.17 -3.61 35.59
N GLY A 584 2.60 -3.74 34.34
CA GLY A 584 4.01 -3.81 33.96
C GLY A 584 4.72 -2.45 33.91
N GLY A 585 3.96 -1.35 34.00
CA GLY A 585 4.48 0.01 33.82
C GLY A 585 5.08 0.18 32.42
N ARG A 586 4.39 -0.31 31.38
CA ARG A 586 4.86 -0.27 29.99
C ARG A 586 3.96 0.59 29.13
N VAL A 587 4.56 1.47 28.35
CA VAL A 587 3.90 2.39 27.43
C VAL A 587 4.28 2.00 26.01
N THR A 588 3.31 1.74 25.14
CA THR A 588 3.55 1.56 23.71
C THR A 588 3.25 2.87 22.99
N VAL A 589 4.23 3.34 22.24
CA VAL A 589 4.12 4.50 21.36
C VAL A 589 4.27 4.05 19.92
N SER A 590 3.56 4.71 19.01
CA SER A 590 3.76 4.55 17.58
C SER A 590 4.48 5.79 17.05
N ASP A 591 5.69 5.58 16.52
CA ASP A 591 6.36 6.61 15.74
C ASP A 591 5.76 6.56 14.33
N PRO A 592 5.07 7.63 13.90
CA PRO A 592 4.44 7.65 12.59
C PRO A 592 5.45 7.48 11.44
N LEU A 593 6.76 7.69 11.63
CA LEU A 593 7.76 7.40 10.59
C LEU A 593 7.90 5.91 10.27
N ARG A 594 7.64 5.00 11.24
CA ARG A 594 7.73 3.53 11.15
C ARG A 594 8.90 2.94 10.35
N ASP A 595 9.94 3.73 10.09
CA ASP A 595 10.99 3.35 9.17
C ASP A 595 11.76 2.16 9.77
N ASN A 596 11.75 1.06 9.02
CA ASN A 596 12.39 -0.21 9.38
C ASN A 596 13.93 -0.11 9.30
N SER A 597 14.49 1.04 8.93
CA SER A 597 15.91 1.26 9.06
C SER A 597 16.33 1.03 10.52
N ALA A 598 17.30 0.13 10.69
CA ALA A 598 17.89 -0.21 11.97
C ALA A 598 18.48 1.01 12.72
N ASP A 599 18.55 2.16 12.04
CA ASP A 599 19.13 3.40 12.52
C ASP A 599 18.18 4.27 13.36
N ASN A 600 16.85 4.03 13.33
CA ASN A 600 15.90 4.88 14.06
C ASN A 600 15.68 4.44 15.52
N PHE A 601 15.95 3.18 15.83
CA PHE A 601 15.91 2.69 17.21
C PHE A 601 17.08 1.73 17.41
N SER A 602 18.09 2.18 18.14
CA SER A 602 19.32 1.40 18.36
C SER A 602 19.16 0.20 19.30
N ASP A 603 17.97 0.00 19.89
CA ASP A 603 17.64 -1.21 20.65
C ASP A 603 16.42 -1.92 20.03
N PRO A 604 16.62 -2.95 19.19
CA PRO A 604 15.54 -3.71 18.57
C PRO A 604 14.68 -4.50 19.57
N THR A 605 15.11 -4.66 20.84
CA THR A 605 14.35 -5.42 21.85
C THR A 605 13.04 -4.76 22.27
N HIS A 606 12.88 -3.47 22.00
CA HIS A 606 11.68 -2.69 22.35
C HIS A 606 10.69 -2.52 21.21
N ARG A 607 11.03 -2.94 19.98
CA ARG A 607 10.18 -2.77 18.80
C ARG A 607 9.24 -3.96 18.65
N ASN A 608 7.95 -3.66 18.48
CA ASN A 608 6.94 -4.65 18.16
C ASN A 608 6.94 -4.95 16.65
N ALA A 609 6.41 -6.10 16.25
CA ALA A 609 6.32 -6.51 14.84
C ALA A 609 5.49 -5.55 13.98
N ASP A 610 4.62 -4.74 14.59
CA ASP A 610 3.79 -3.73 13.90
C ASP A 610 4.46 -2.36 13.73
N GLY A 611 5.73 -2.24 14.12
CA GLY A 611 6.51 -1.01 14.01
C GLY A 611 6.33 -0.04 15.20
N SER A 612 5.45 -0.34 16.16
CA SER A 612 5.36 0.41 17.41
C SER A 612 6.50 0.06 18.37
N THR A 613 6.74 0.91 19.37
CA THR A 613 7.81 0.73 20.37
C THR A 613 7.24 0.71 21.77
N THR A 614 7.58 -0.31 22.55
CA THR A 614 7.14 -0.46 23.95
C THR A 614 8.28 -0.14 24.91
N LEU A 615 8.07 0.90 25.72
CA LEU A 615 9.02 1.43 26.69
C LEU A 615 8.55 1.13 28.12
N SER A 616 9.48 1.00 29.07
CA SER A 616 9.12 1.14 30.49
C SER A 616 8.67 2.58 30.75
N LEU A 617 7.86 2.80 31.79
CA LEU A 617 7.37 4.12 32.14
C LEU A 617 8.50 5.11 32.45
N SER A 618 9.60 4.62 33.04
CA SER A 618 10.81 5.41 33.28
C SER A 618 11.51 5.81 31.97
N ALA A 619 11.67 4.87 31.03
CA ALA A 619 12.26 5.15 29.73
C ALA A 619 11.38 6.10 28.90
N PHE A 620 10.06 5.91 28.97
CA PHE A 620 9.09 6.80 28.34
C PHE A 620 9.20 8.24 28.87
N SER A 621 9.20 8.41 30.20
CA SER A 621 9.34 9.75 30.81
C SER A 621 10.69 10.42 30.53
N ALA A 622 11.74 9.63 30.26
CA ALA A 622 13.04 10.15 29.85
C ALA A 622 13.08 10.54 28.36
N ALA A 623 12.33 9.83 27.51
CA ALA A 623 12.29 10.05 26.07
C ALA A 623 11.34 11.19 25.64
N PHE A 624 10.25 11.40 26.38
CA PHE A 624 9.21 12.39 26.08
C PHE A 624 9.01 13.29 27.28
N ASP A 625 9.24 14.60 27.12
CA ASP A 625 9.10 15.59 28.20
C ASP A 625 7.65 15.99 28.46
N LYS A 626 6.75 15.78 27.48
CA LYS A 626 5.35 16.17 27.60
C LYS A 626 4.39 15.13 27.03
N ILE A 627 3.19 15.09 27.61
CA ILE A 627 2.03 14.39 27.06
C ILE A 627 0.90 15.40 26.85
N TYR A 628 0.35 15.44 25.65
CA TYR A 628 -0.92 16.10 25.39
C TYR A 628 -2.07 15.15 25.70
N VAL A 629 -3.06 15.64 26.44
CA VAL A 629 -4.30 14.91 26.72
C VAL A 629 -5.51 15.83 26.54
N GLU A 630 -6.55 15.34 25.88
CA GLU A 630 -7.82 16.04 25.66
C GLU A 630 -8.48 16.44 26.98
N ASP A 631 -8.96 17.66 27.16
CA ASP A 631 -9.76 18.03 28.33
C ASP A 631 -11.21 17.59 28.09
N TRP A 632 -11.66 16.57 28.81
CA TRP A 632 -13.10 16.33 28.89
C TRP A 632 -13.72 17.38 29.80
N LEU A 633 -14.37 18.36 29.19
CA LEU A 633 -15.45 19.04 29.88
C LEU A 633 -16.50 17.97 30.12
N ALA A 634 -16.59 17.48 31.36
CA ALA A 634 -17.65 16.58 31.78
C ALA A 634 -19.00 17.32 31.64
N THR A 635 -19.51 17.40 30.42
CA THR A 635 -20.88 17.79 30.18
C THR A 635 -21.70 16.54 30.46
N ALA A 636 -22.58 16.64 31.47
CA ALA A 636 -23.41 15.54 31.94
C ALA A 636 -24.20 14.84 30.81
N ASP A 637 -24.41 15.53 29.69
CA ASP A 637 -25.07 15.04 28.48
C ASP A 637 -24.31 13.94 27.72
N MET A 638 -22.97 13.95 27.72
CA MET A 638 -22.18 12.92 26.99
C MET A 638 -22.05 11.60 27.77
N LEU A 639 -22.32 11.58 29.08
CA LEU A 639 -22.33 10.35 29.87
C LEU A 639 -23.69 9.64 29.85
N GLN A 640 -24.73 10.27 29.29
CA GLN A 640 -26.08 9.70 29.18
C GLN A 640 -26.41 9.11 27.78
N LYS A 641 -25.59 9.38 26.77
CA LYS A 641 -25.69 8.81 25.41
C LYS A 641 -24.55 7.85 25.16
#